data_AF-A0A3D4Q4S6-F1
#
_entry.id   AF-A0A3D4Q4S6-F1
#
_cell.length_a   1.000
_cell.length_b   1.000
_cell.length_c   1.000
_cell.angle_alpha   90.00
_cell.angle_beta   90.00
_cell.angle_gamma   90.00
#
_symmetry.space_group_name_H-M   'P 1'
#
loop_
_entity.id
_entity.type
_entity.pdbx_description
1 polymer ?
#
loop_
_entity_poly.entity_id
_entity_poly.type
_entity_poly.pdbx_seq_one_letter_code
_entity_poly.pdbx_strand_id
1 'polypeptide(L)'
;MTNALSIKWPLLLLGLLFPLALAAQTSSALPEGATLNKDKCLGYDLEYKHYPKPVIAQVQADMYQLYHQESDWQADASRKGKPLNDGILGPITWSWMQRFCKSFALDTTANVVAALPPRARGIATFSEQYRDDANTLISTPFAQWAVTHITACELDTQQTLAQGSDKDLQALVRCYLQPEPQAVTEPEPVAVIEPYQLYVLRADDFEAMAGAVAKVSAADTAITAIAGKVFPDKLSAIAELNAQLGKLPADESKKISDKLSAHILAHKDYVITDKVLNDLSQQGISDALFENLATLRDKTFTDQKEFTKAITAAIKTASPAVASTDATSSDTATSASASSAADAAPAPVPNVDKLLLQIQLASQQEYYRLDETAAQALLSTRAPVAAVVIKLLETLKDIEYPSAELLDLAIKNKILKAAGICKLDKSNTLDSQLGNLEPSETAALFNEVNQHIASEASDTIKYCNEDHIHKLGNYYRSQLQPVIAPLYSEPMPAYTGKSLLWDGGGKDCGCVPKEIQTTAYGIYPYWKTGDAAQAFDFSTFNRVAYFGLSAGDNGKLMQINSRPGSKTLLDDNSDQAKAFIREARRYGSKVDWLIEKEFSAIPDLHTDAGLKIFFDNLKNQLVQLLGTPLTDAGSRLRPLMTLGLAAQPTNGDGVTFYFKNFPKEAFAKDRFDAFFKELKKELAKADEMRDRWNGIKNHTYVNIMTTQSEFLRTGSVFSTGHIDFLTQVSKYADDNKSIPEIQESVKTLVILLMEDPYYSALDEIYAVTTSTDRTIITPLMFTDYSEMDIKADGHSTRHQIDERQKRLAYIHESFGGGGFWPMIEYTNSSDGKDYSVFNNYIGKHFSPGYNESLWNETLCGYRWLLIAIMNIWLLLALAYLVILFYVYPHRCKKLPVYIRWLSHPLAVVTLLLPPIVLWVYLIVADPLFKIINLSSLFGLVVIGLALWSGLDAIKALKEQKPNRNLLHHQKPAAIPTRQQAAETDGDELDENEVDDSDMDESETPQDADK
;
A
#
# COMPACT_ATOMS: atom_id res chain seq x y z
N MET A 1 74.08 -39.49 -10.19
CA MET A 1 72.96 -40.05 -9.41
C MET A 1 71.77 -39.13 -9.57
N THR A 2 70.73 -39.72 -10.11
CA THR A 2 69.38 -39.23 -10.40
C THR A 2 68.75 -38.47 -9.23
N ASN A 3 68.10 -37.34 -9.51
CA ASN A 3 66.69 -37.17 -9.14
C ASN A 3 66.01 -36.09 -9.96
N ALA A 4 64.82 -36.46 -10.41
CA ALA A 4 63.99 -35.78 -11.38
C ALA A 4 63.20 -34.62 -10.73
N LEU A 5 63.21 -33.46 -11.37
CA LEU A 5 62.13 -32.49 -11.28
C LEU A 5 61.58 -32.29 -12.69
N SER A 6 60.58 -33.14 -12.99
CA SER A 6 59.78 -33.06 -14.20
C SER A 6 58.75 -31.94 -14.05
N ILE A 7 58.85 -30.99 -14.97
CA ILE A 7 57.98 -29.84 -15.16
C ILE A 7 56.61 -30.35 -15.62
N LYS A 8 55.59 -30.21 -14.77
CA LYS A 8 54.16 -30.32 -15.14
C LYS A 8 53.44 -29.03 -14.75
N TRP A 9 53.66 -27.96 -15.49
CA TRP A 9 52.97 -26.68 -15.31
C TRP A 9 52.06 -26.19 -16.47
N PRO A 10 52.01 -26.80 -17.69
CA PRO A 10 51.10 -26.26 -18.71
C PRO A 10 49.69 -26.89 -18.69
N LEU A 11 49.44 -27.94 -17.89
CA LEU A 11 48.13 -28.64 -17.86
C LEU A 11 47.16 -28.11 -16.80
N LEU A 12 47.63 -27.33 -15.82
CA LEU A 12 46.78 -26.74 -14.77
C LEU A 12 46.09 -25.45 -15.22
N LEU A 13 46.63 -24.77 -16.24
CA LEU A 13 46.05 -23.54 -16.80
C LEU A 13 44.99 -23.80 -17.89
N LEU A 14 45.02 -24.96 -18.55
CA LEU A 14 43.95 -25.37 -19.49
C LEU A 14 42.73 -25.99 -18.78
N GLY A 15 42.89 -26.53 -17.56
CA GLY A 15 41.81 -27.12 -16.77
C GLY A 15 40.84 -26.10 -16.13
N LEU A 16 41.23 -24.82 -16.08
CA LEU A 16 40.41 -23.75 -15.47
C LEU A 16 39.55 -22.97 -16.47
N LEU A 17 39.77 -23.13 -17.78
CA LEU A 17 39.04 -22.38 -18.82
C LEU A 17 37.88 -23.17 -19.47
N PHE A 18 37.79 -24.49 -19.26
CA PHE A 18 36.78 -25.34 -19.90
C PHE A 18 35.44 -25.54 -19.16
N PRO A 19 35.25 -25.26 -17.85
CA PRO A 19 33.93 -25.44 -17.24
C PRO A 19 32.98 -24.23 -17.43
N LEU A 20 33.46 -23.10 -17.96
CA LEU A 20 32.65 -21.89 -18.12
C LEU A 20 31.68 -21.92 -19.32
N ALA A 21 31.87 -22.83 -20.28
CA ALA A 21 31.03 -22.91 -21.48
C ALA A 21 29.80 -23.85 -21.35
N LEU A 22 29.69 -24.61 -20.27
CA LEU A 22 28.64 -25.64 -20.10
C LEU A 22 27.50 -25.25 -19.13
N ALA A 23 27.55 -24.06 -18.52
CA ALA A 23 26.54 -23.61 -17.55
C ALA A 23 25.42 -22.71 -18.15
N ALA A 24 25.38 -22.51 -19.47
CA ALA A 24 24.47 -21.54 -20.11
C ALA A 24 23.19 -22.13 -20.72
N GLN A 25 22.76 -23.34 -20.34
CA GLN A 25 21.49 -23.91 -20.82
C GLN A 25 20.73 -24.63 -19.69
N THR A 26 20.02 -23.86 -18.87
CA THR A 26 18.85 -24.36 -18.13
C THR A 26 17.71 -23.39 -18.35
N SER A 27 16.98 -23.61 -19.44
CA SER A 27 15.70 -22.98 -19.71
C SER A 27 14.61 -23.60 -18.83
N SER A 28 13.88 -22.74 -18.13
CA SER A 28 12.47 -22.88 -17.75
C SER A 28 12.07 -24.17 -17.02
N ALA A 29 12.45 -24.30 -15.75
CA ALA A 29 11.63 -24.99 -14.77
C ALA A 29 10.97 -23.92 -13.90
N LEU A 30 9.64 -23.96 -13.80
CA LEU A 30 8.87 -23.15 -12.84
C LEU A 30 9.44 -23.40 -11.43
N PRO A 31 9.52 -22.37 -10.56
CA PRO A 31 10.11 -22.51 -9.24
C PRO A 31 9.37 -23.59 -8.42
N GLU A 32 10.16 -24.49 -7.84
CA GLU A 32 9.72 -25.52 -6.92
C GLU A 32 9.16 -24.82 -5.67
N GLY A 33 7.83 -24.82 -5.53
CA GLY A 33 7.14 -24.06 -4.48
C GLY A 33 5.93 -23.24 -4.94
N ALA A 34 5.54 -23.28 -6.23
CA ALA A 34 4.23 -22.80 -6.66
C ALA A 34 3.12 -23.72 -6.12
N THR A 35 2.77 -23.56 -4.86
CA THR A 35 1.56 -24.15 -4.26
C THR A 35 0.34 -23.36 -4.72
N LEU A 36 -0.82 -24.04 -4.80
CA LEU A 36 -2.11 -23.45 -5.20
C LEU A 36 -2.30 -22.04 -4.64
N ASN A 37 -2.34 -21.05 -5.53
CA ASN A 37 -3.08 -19.86 -5.21
C ASN A 37 -4.58 -20.16 -5.38
N LYS A 38 -5.32 -20.22 -4.27
CA LYS A 38 -6.78 -20.39 -4.23
C LYS A 38 -7.53 -19.09 -4.57
N ASP A 39 -6.82 -17.99 -4.78
CA ASP A 39 -7.42 -16.66 -4.94
C ASP A 39 -7.69 -16.28 -6.39
N LYS A 40 -7.15 -17.03 -7.35
CA LYS A 40 -7.69 -17.01 -8.71
C LYS A 40 -8.99 -17.79 -8.72
N CYS A 41 -10.02 -17.27 -9.37
CA CYS A 41 -11.32 -17.91 -9.40
C CYS A 41 -11.24 -19.40 -9.77
N LEU A 42 -10.46 -19.74 -10.80
CA LEU A 42 -10.28 -21.13 -11.22
C LEU A 42 -9.05 -21.83 -10.60
N GLY A 43 -8.36 -21.20 -9.63
CA GLY A 43 -7.15 -21.68 -8.95
C GLY A 43 -5.96 -21.93 -9.90
N TYR A 44 -4.76 -22.24 -9.40
CA TYR A 44 -3.71 -22.81 -10.27
C TYR A 44 -3.76 -24.34 -10.36
N ASP A 45 -4.63 -24.96 -9.56
CA ASP A 45 -4.65 -26.40 -9.44
C ASP A 45 -5.12 -27.10 -10.70
N LEU A 46 -4.45 -28.19 -11.06
CA LEU A 46 -4.53 -28.83 -12.37
C LEU A 46 -5.91 -29.42 -12.73
N GLU A 47 -6.93 -29.36 -11.87
CA GLU A 47 -8.26 -29.95 -12.15
C GLU A 47 -8.88 -29.39 -13.44
N TYR A 48 -8.78 -28.08 -13.70
CA TYR A 48 -9.28 -27.48 -14.95
C TYR A 48 -8.51 -27.89 -16.21
N LYS A 49 -7.24 -28.34 -16.10
CA LYS A 49 -6.50 -28.91 -17.24
C LYS A 49 -7.07 -30.25 -17.70
N HIS A 50 -8.02 -30.82 -16.95
CA HIS A 50 -8.74 -32.03 -17.30
C HIS A 50 -10.06 -31.75 -18.04
N TYR A 51 -10.41 -30.49 -18.36
CA TYR A 51 -11.55 -30.25 -19.24
C TYR A 51 -11.34 -31.01 -20.55
N PRO A 52 -12.31 -31.85 -20.97
CA PRO A 52 -12.24 -32.49 -22.26
C PRO A 52 -12.12 -31.42 -23.36
N LYS A 53 -11.31 -31.67 -24.40
CA LYS A 53 -11.19 -30.76 -25.55
C LYS A 53 -12.53 -30.22 -26.09
N PRO A 54 -13.61 -31.03 -26.18
CA PRO A 54 -14.92 -30.51 -26.60
C PRO A 54 -15.48 -29.43 -25.67
N VAL A 55 -15.24 -29.53 -24.36
CA VAL A 55 -15.66 -28.52 -23.38
C VAL A 55 -14.83 -27.25 -23.55
N ILE A 56 -13.52 -27.38 -23.78
CA ILE A 56 -12.65 -26.22 -24.02
C ILE A 56 -13.06 -25.49 -25.30
N ALA A 57 -13.27 -26.22 -26.39
CA ALA A 57 -13.71 -25.66 -27.66
C ALA A 57 -15.07 -24.95 -27.51
N GLN A 58 -15.98 -25.50 -26.71
CA GLN A 58 -17.23 -24.84 -26.39
C GLN A 58 -17.00 -23.55 -25.61
N VAL A 59 -16.23 -23.59 -24.52
CA VAL A 59 -15.97 -22.39 -23.70
C VAL A 59 -15.33 -21.29 -24.54
N GLN A 60 -14.38 -21.64 -25.41
CA GLN A 60 -13.80 -20.70 -26.38
C GLN A 60 -14.85 -20.08 -27.31
N ALA A 61 -15.81 -20.87 -27.81
CA ALA A 61 -16.91 -20.37 -28.63
C ALA A 61 -17.88 -19.47 -27.84
N ASP A 62 -18.20 -19.84 -26.59
CA ASP A 62 -19.05 -19.05 -25.70
C ASP A 62 -18.37 -17.70 -25.36
N MET A 63 -17.07 -17.72 -25.07
CA MET A 63 -16.28 -16.51 -24.84
C MET A 63 -16.19 -15.64 -26.10
N TYR A 64 -16.04 -16.24 -27.29
CA TYR A 64 -16.05 -15.51 -28.56
C TYR A 64 -17.37 -14.74 -28.72
N GLN A 65 -18.50 -15.39 -28.45
CA GLN A 65 -19.81 -14.76 -28.57
C GLN A 65 -19.91 -13.49 -27.70
N LEU A 66 -19.32 -13.51 -26.51
CA LEU A 66 -19.33 -12.39 -25.57
C LEU A 66 -18.31 -11.30 -25.89
N TYR A 67 -17.06 -11.68 -26.15
CA TYR A 67 -15.95 -10.74 -26.13
C TYR A 67 -15.39 -10.38 -27.51
N HIS A 68 -15.87 -10.97 -28.63
CA HIS A 68 -15.28 -10.74 -29.97
C HIS A 68 -15.20 -9.28 -30.44
N GLN A 69 -15.98 -8.38 -29.83
CA GLN A 69 -15.96 -6.94 -30.15
C GLN A 69 -14.93 -6.15 -29.35
N GLU A 70 -14.40 -6.72 -28.26
CA GLU A 70 -13.36 -6.08 -27.48
C GLU A 70 -12.01 -6.10 -28.22
N SER A 71 -11.28 -4.99 -28.14
CA SER A 71 -9.94 -4.85 -28.75
C SER A 71 -8.99 -5.94 -28.28
N ASP A 72 -9.03 -6.24 -26.98
CA ASP A 72 -8.12 -7.16 -26.33
C ASP A 72 -8.38 -8.60 -26.77
N TRP A 73 -9.66 -8.96 -26.96
CA TRP A 73 -10.03 -10.28 -27.50
C TRP A 73 -9.55 -10.43 -28.94
N GLN A 74 -9.75 -9.41 -29.78
CA GLN A 74 -9.33 -9.43 -31.18
C GLN A 74 -7.80 -9.57 -31.29
N ALA A 75 -7.06 -8.85 -30.44
CA ALA A 75 -5.61 -8.96 -30.33
C ALA A 75 -5.19 -10.38 -29.96
N ASP A 76 -5.73 -10.94 -28.87
CA ASP A 76 -5.40 -12.29 -28.40
C ASP A 76 -5.79 -13.40 -29.39
N ALA A 77 -6.96 -13.27 -30.04
CA ALA A 77 -7.45 -14.21 -31.03
C ALA A 77 -6.59 -14.22 -32.31
N SER A 78 -5.96 -13.09 -32.64
CA SER A 78 -5.08 -12.93 -33.80
C SER A 78 -3.67 -13.50 -33.60
N ARG A 79 -3.29 -13.84 -32.35
CA ARG A 79 -1.96 -14.37 -32.02
C ARG A 79 -1.68 -15.70 -32.74
N LYS A 80 -0.41 -15.93 -33.05
CA LYS A 80 0.06 -17.15 -33.72
C LYS A 80 -0.30 -18.38 -32.87
N GLY A 81 -0.99 -19.35 -33.49
CA GLY A 81 -1.55 -20.52 -32.80
C GLY A 81 -3.06 -20.44 -32.55
N LYS A 82 -3.67 -19.26 -32.75
CA LYS A 82 -5.10 -19.00 -32.54
C LYS A 82 -5.61 -19.53 -31.18
N PRO A 83 -5.01 -19.06 -30.08
CA PRO A 83 -5.15 -19.64 -28.75
C PRO A 83 -6.54 -19.52 -28.12
N LEU A 84 -7.52 -18.95 -28.84
CA LEU A 84 -8.92 -18.76 -28.46
C LEU A 84 -9.90 -19.51 -29.38
N ASN A 85 -9.42 -20.32 -30.33
CA ASN A 85 -10.27 -21.17 -31.18
C ASN A 85 -9.63 -22.53 -31.56
N ASP A 86 -8.54 -22.89 -30.90
CA ASP A 86 -7.76 -24.10 -31.17
C ASP A 86 -8.24 -25.33 -30.37
N GLY A 87 -9.22 -25.15 -29.48
CA GLY A 87 -9.68 -26.18 -28.55
C GLY A 87 -8.63 -26.56 -27.50
N ILE A 88 -7.61 -25.73 -27.30
CA ILE A 88 -6.52 -25.93 -26.34
C ILE A 88 -6.64 -24.89 -25.22
N LEU A 89 -6.62 -25.36 -23.98
CA LEU A 89 -6.63 -24.49 -22.81
C LEU A 89 -5.21 -23.96 -22.54
N GLY A 90 -4.80 -22.98 -23.33
CA GLY A 90 -3.54 -22.24 -23.13
C GLY A 90 -3.67 -21.06 -22.15
N PRO A 91 -2.57 -20.37 -21.82
CA PRO A 91 -2.58 -19.22 -20.90
C PRO A 91 -3.54 -18.10 -21.29
N ILE A 92 -3.76 -17.91 -22.59
CA ILE A 92 -4.68 -16.89 -23.13
C ILE A 92 -6.13 -17.31 -22.89
N THR A 93 -6.57 -18.49 -23.36
CA THR A 93 -7.92 -19.02 -23.02
C THR A 93 -8.16 -18.99 -21.51
N TRP A 94 -7.14 -19.35 -20.74
CA TRP A 94 -7.20 -19.31 -19.28
C TRP A 94 -7.46 -17.91 -18.71
N SER A 95 -6.78 -16.88 -19.21
CA SER A 95 -6.99 -15.50 -18.77
C SER A 95 -8.42 -15.01 -19.04
N TRP A 96 -9.00 -15.37 -20.19
CA TRP A 96 -10.39 -15.05 -20.53
C TRP A 96 -11.39 -15.80 -19.67
N MET A 97 -11.12 -17.07 -19.35
CA MET A 97 -11.94 -17.82 -18.39
C MET A 97 -11.90 -17.22 -16.98
N GLN A 98 -10.75 -16.71 -16.54
CA GLN A 98 -10.61 -16.00 -15.26
C GLN A 98 -11.41 -14.70 -15.26
N ARG A 99 -11.31 -13.92 -16.36
CA ARG A 99 -12.09 -12.70 -16.53
C ARG A 99 -13.58 -12.98 -16.50
N PHE A 100 -14.05 -13.95 -17.30
CA PHE A 100 -15.45 -14.37 -17.31
C PHE A 100 -15.93 -14.79 -15.93
N CYS A 101 -15.13 -15.62 -15.23
CA CYS A 101 -15.50 -16.00 -13.88
C CYS A 101 -15.74 -14.78 -12.99
N LYS A 102 -14.81 -13.83 -12.97
CA LYS A 102 -14.93 -12.64 -12.13
C LYS A 102 -16.11 -11.76 -12.54
N SER A 103 -16.30 -11.52 -13.84
CA SER A 103 -17.44 -10.75 -14.36
C SER A 103 -18.79 -11.36 -13.98
N PHE A 104 -18.85 -12.68 -13.82
CA PHE A 104 -20.06 -13.41 -13.47
C PHE A 104 -20.01 -14.03 -12.08
N ALA A 105 -19.19 -13.49 -11.16
CA ALA A 105 -19.15 -13.86 -9.74
C ALA A 105 -19.05 -15.37 -9.46
N LEU A 106 -18.48 -16.16 -10.38
CA LEU A 106 -18.47 -17.61 -10.26
C LEU A 106 -17.55 -18.11 -9.16
N ASP A 107 -16.65 -17.27 -8.67
CA ASP A 107 -15.81 -17.52 -7.50
C ASP A 107 -16.60 -17.60 -6.18
N THR A 108 -17.87 -17.20 -6.17
CA THR A 108 -18.81 -17.44 -5.05
C THR A 108 -19.38 -18.87 -5.07
N THR A 109 -19.20 -19.63 -6.15
CA THR A 109 -19.73 -20.99 -6.26
C THR A 109 -18.80 -22.00 -5.61
N ALA A 110 -19.37 -23.00 -4.92
CA ALA A 110 -18.59 -24.03 -4.23
C ALA A 110 -17.73 -24.90 -5.17
N ASN A 111 -18.10 -24.98 -6.45
CA ASN A 111 -17.34 -25.70 -7.48
C ASN A 111 -17.33 -24.91 -8.79
N VAL A 112 -16.42 -23.94 -8.86
CA VAL A 112 -16.23 -23.07 -10.03
C VAL A 112 -15.95 -23.88 -11.30
N VAL A 113 -15.14 -24.94 -11.22
CA VAL A 113 -14.77 -25.77 -12.37
C VAL A 113 -15.99 -26.47 -12.97
N ALA A 114 -16.93 -26.90 -12.14
CA ALA A 114 -18.19 -27.45 -12.64
C ALA A 114 -19.16 -26.35 -13.14
N ALA A 115 -19.16 -25.18 -12.49
CA ALA A 115 -20.11 -24.10 -12.76
C ALA A 115 -19.77 -23.26 -14.00
N LEU A 116 -18.49 -23.10 -14.34
CA LEU A 116 -18.07 -22.20 -15.41
C LEU A 116 -18.60 -22.59 -16.80
N PRO A 117 -18.39 -23.81 -17.31
CA PRO A 117 -18.88 -24.15 -18.65
C PRO A 117 -20.39 -23.96 -18.86
N PRO A 118 -21.28 -24.43 -17.96
CA PRO A 118 -22.71 -24.20 -18.14
C PRO A 118 -23.11 -22.73 -17.99
N ARG A 119 -22.45 -21.95 -17.10
CA ARG A 119 -22.74 -20.52 -16.98
C ARG A 119 -22.27 -19.73 -18.21
N ALA A 120 -21.07 -20.01 -18.72
CA ALA A 120 -20.54 -19.43 -19.95
C ALA A 120 -21.51 -19.62 -21.12
N ARG A 121 -22.01 -20.84 -21.30
CA ARG A 121 -23.02 -21.13 -22.31
C ARG A 121 -24.33 -20.38 -22.09
N GLY A 122 -24.79 -20.32 -20.83
CA GLY A 122 -26.01 -19.57 -20.48
C GLY A 122 -25.90 -18.10 -20.83
N ILE A 123 -24.80 -17.45 -20.46
CA ILE A 123 -24.54 -16.04 -20.76
C ILE A 123 -24.31 -15.81 -22.27
N ALA A 124 -23.63 -16.72 -22.97
CA ALA A 124 -23.49 -16.64 -24.41
C ALA A 124 -24.86 -16.70 -25.11
N THR A 125 -25.74 -17.60 -24.67
CA THR A 125 -27.13 -17.70 -25.18
C THR A 125 -27.91 -16.42 -24.85
N PHE A 126 -27.79 -15.90 -23.62
CA PHE A 126 -28.38 -14.62 -23.22
C PHE A 126 -27.93 -13.48 -24.14
N SER A 127 -26.64 -13.42 -24.51
CA SER A 127 -26.09 -12.38 -25.36
C SER A 127 -26.56 -12.43 -26.82
N GLU A 128 -26.97 -13.61 -27.32
CA GLU A 128 -27.60 -13.73 -28.63
C GLU A 128 -28.97 -13.06 -28.66
N GLN A 129 -29.72 -13.16 -27.55
CA GLN A 129 -31.06 -12.60 -27.43
C GLN A 129 -31.05 -11.13 -26.96
N TYR A 130 -30.12 -10.75 -26.08
CA TYR A 130 -30.07 -9.46 -25.40
C TYR A 130 -28.66 -8.86 -25.47
N ARG A 131 -28.19 -8.57 -26.70
CA ARG A 131 -26.82 -8.12 -26.95
C ARG A 131 -26.43 -6.87 -26.16
N ASP A 132 -27.28 -5.85 -26.09
CA ASP A 132 -26.96 -4.60 -25.40
C ASP A 132 -26.86 -4.80 -23.88
N ASP A 133 -27.71 -5.66 -23.30
CA ASP A 133 -27.66 -6.02 -21.89
C ASP A 133 -26.39 -6.83 -21.60
N ALA A 134 -26.04 -7.79 -22.46
CA ALA A 134 -24.81 -8.57 -22.33
C ALA A 134 -23.55 -7.69 -22.44
N ASN A 135 -23.52 -6.76 -23.40
CA ASN A 135 -22.46 -5.77 -23.53
C ASN A 135 -22.34 -4.90 -22.27
N THR A 136 -23.46 -4.57 -21.64
CA THR A 136 -23.48 -3.86 -20.36
C THR A 136 -22.88 -4.74 -19.26
N LEU A 137 -23.34 -5.99 -19.11
CA LEU A 137 -22.86 -6.93 -18.08
C LEU A 137 -21.34 -7.20 -18.14
N ILE A 138 -20.76 -7.22 -19.34
CA ILE A 138 -19.30 -7.44 -19.51
C ILE A 138 -18.49 -6.13 -19.48
N SER A 139 -19.15 -4.98 -19.41
CA SER A 139 -18.48 -3.68 -19.42
C SER A 139 -17.79 -3.35 -18.09
N THR A 140 -16.67 -2.63 -18.17
CA THR A 140 -15.94 -2.15 -16.98
C THR A 140 -16.81 -1.30 -16.04
N PRO A 141 -17.65 -0.35 -16.52
CA PRO A 141 -18.52 0.43 -15.66
C PRO A 141 -19.56 -0.39 -14.89
N PHE A 142 -20.11 -1.44 -15.52
CA PHE A 142 -21.03 -2.34 -14.84
C PHE A 142 -20.29 -3.20 -13.82
N ALA A 143 -19.09 -3.71 -14.14
CA ALA A 143 -18.28 -4.47 -13.20
C ALA A 143 -17.92 -3.63 -11.95
N GLN A 144 -17.59 -2.35 -12.12
CA GLN A 144 -17.40 -1.39 -11.02
C GLN A 144 -18.64 -1.32 -10.13
N TRP A 145 -19.80 -1.11 -10.76
CA TRP A 145 -21.06 -0.97 -10.06
C TRP A 145 -21.47 -2.27 -9.34
N ALA A 146 -21.33 -3.43 -9.99
CA ALA A 146 -21.79 -4.71 -9.44
C ALA A 146 -20.98 -5.19 -8.23
N VAL A 147 -19.73 -4.73 -8.12
CA VAL A 147 -18.87 -5.03 -6.96
C VAL A 147 -19.22 -4.16 -5.77
N THR A 148 -19.55 -2.88 -5.99
CA THR A 148 -19.98 -1.99 -4.91
C THR A 148 -21.41 -2.26 -4.47
N HIS A 149 -22.28 -2.72 -5.38
CA HIS A 149 -23.70 -2.98 -5.14
C HIS A 149 -23.97 -4.46 -4.90
N ILE A 150 -23.63 -4.96 -3.71
CA ILE A 150 -23.83 -6.38 -3.32
C ILE A 150 -25.29 -6.80 -3.49
N THR A 151 -26.23 -5.88 -3.23
CA THR A 151 -27.65 -6.07 -3.51
C THR A 151 -28.19 -4.92 -4.35
N ALA A 152 -28.86 -5.22 -5.45
CA ALA A 152 -29.50 -4.22 -6.30
C ALA A 152 -30.86 -4.72 -6.78
N CYS A 153 -31.88 -3.85 -6.75
CA CYS A 153 -33.24 -4.20 -7.17
C CYS A 153 -33.81 -5.45 -6.46
N GLU A 154 -33.58 -5.58 -5.15
CA GLU A 154 -33.96 -6.75 -4.32
C GLU A 154 -33.27 -8.07 -4.72
N LEU A 155 -32.29 -8.02 -5.61
CA LEU A 155 -31.47 -9.15 -6.03
C LEU A 155 -30.12 -9.10 -5.33
N ASP A 156 -29.59 -10.27 -4.95
CA ASP A 156 -28.17 -10.42 -4.65
C ASP A 156 -27.41 -10.37 -5.99
N THR A 157 -26.63 -9.32 -6.19
CA THR A 157 -25.95 -9.03 -7.45
C THR A 157 -24.97 -10.13 -7.82
N GLN A 158 -24.17 -10.61 -6.86
CA GLN A 158 -23.16 -11.64 -7.10
C GLN A 158 -23.83 -12.99 -7.37
N GLN A 159 -24.85 -13.35 -6.59
CA GLN A 159 -25.62 -14.57 -6.82
C GLN A 159 -26.36 -14.54 -8.17
N THR A 160 -26.90 -13.38 -8.55
CA THR A 160 -27.59 -13.19 -9.83
C THR A 160 -26.63 -13.30 -11.00
N LEU A 161 -25.42 -12.75 -10.88
CA LEU A 161 -24.37 -12.89 -11.88
C LEU A 161 -23.89 -14.34 -12.01
N ALA A 162 -23.75 -15.07 -10.91
CA ALA A 162 -23.30 -16.46 -10.91
C ALA A 162 -24.33 -17.45 -11.44
N GLN A 163 -25.60 -17.28 -11.06
CA GLN A 163 -26.64 -18.30 -11.30
C GLN A 163 -28.05 -17.74 -11.58
N GLY A 164 -28.21 -16.43 -11.68
CA GLY A 164 -29.50 -15.80 -11.97
C GLY A 164 -30.04 -16.14 -13.35
N SER A 165 -31.37 -16.08 -13.48
CA SER A 165 -32.06 -16.28 -14.75
C SER A 165 -31.86 -15.08 -15.69
N ASP A 166 -32.15 -15.25 -16.98
CA ASP A 166 -32.10 -14.16 -17.96
C ASP A 166 -32.94 -12.95 -17.50
N LYS A 167 -34.10 -13.20 -16.87
CA LYS A 167 -34.96 -12.13 -16.34
C LYS A 167 -34.28 -11.36 -15.21
N ASP A 168 -33.54 -12.05 -14.35
CA ASP A 168 -32.82 -11.45 -13.21
C ASP A 168 -31.62 -10.65 -13.72
N LEU A 169 -30.90 -11.15 -14.73
CA LEU A 169 -29.81 -10.43 -15.41
C LEU A 169 -30.31 -9.13 -16.06
N GLN A 170 -31.45 -9.17 -16.77
CA GLN A 170 -32.04 -7.95 -17.31
C GLN A 170 -32.56 -6.98 -16.24
N ALA A 171 -33.04 -7.50 -15.10
CA ALA A 171 -33.44 -6.66 -13.98
C ALA A 171 -32.22 -5.94 -13.40
N LEU A 172 -31.09 -6.65 -13.26
CA LEU A 172 -29.82 -6.10 -12.81
C LEU A 172 -29.28 -5.01 -13.75
N VAL A 173 -29.28 -5.26 -15.07
CA VAL A 173 -28.89 -4.26 -16.08
C VAL A 173 -29.80 -3.04 -16.04
N ARG A 174 -31.12 -3.24 -15.95
CA ARG A 174 -32.06 -2.12 -15.82
C ARG A 174 -31.82 -1.32 -14.54
N CYS A 175 -31.45 -1.99 -13.45
CA CYS A 175 -31.08 -1.34 -12.20
C CYS A 175 -29.86 -0.44 -12.39
N TYR A 176 -28.81 -0.98 -13.00
CA TYR A 176 -27.59 -0.25 -13.31
C TYR A 176 -27.83 0.97 -14.22
N LEU A 177 -28.69 0.82 -15.23
CA LEU A 177 -29.00 1.89 -16.18
C LEU A 177 -29.99 2.93 -15.62
N GLN A 178 -30.60 2.69 -14.46
CA GLN A 178 -31.40 3.71 -13.82
C GLN A 178 -30.47 4.81 -13.29
N PRO A 179 -30.81 6.09 -13.53
CA PRO A 179 -30.06 7.18 -12.92
C PRO A 179 -30.15 7.00 -11.41
N GLU A 180 -29.01 6.81 -10.77
CA GLU A 180 -28.90 6.87 -9.32
C GLU A 180 -29.63 8.14 -8.86
N PRO A 181 -30.51 8.05 -7.85
CA PRO A 181 -30.94 9.25 -7.15
C PRO A 181 -29.64 9.91 -6.71
N GLN A 182 -29.32 11.09 -7.24
CA GLN A 182 -28.16 11.83 -6.77
C GLN A 182 -28.34 11.93 -5.26
N ALA A 183 -27.56 11.15 -4.52
CA ALA A 183 -27.40 11.38 -3.11
C ALA A 183 -26.93 12.82 -3.06
N VAL A 184 -27.81 13.70 -2.55
CA VAL A 184 -27.40 15.02 -2.13
C VAL A 184 -26.28 14.71 -1.16
N THR A 185 -25.04 14.82 -1.65
CA THR A 185 -23.87 14.72 -0.81
C THR A 185 -24.03 15.93 0.08
N GLU A 186 -24.61 15.69 1.25
CA GLU A 186 -24.65 16.68 2.30
C GLU A 186 -23.20 17.15 2.40
N PRO A 187 -22.91 18.44 2.17
CA PRO A 187 -21.53 18.88 2.14
C PRO A 187 -20.97 18.51 3.50
N GLU A 188 -20.11 17.49 3.52
CA GLU A 188 -19.37 17.17 4.72
C GLU A 188 -18.77 18.50 5.15
N PRO A 189 -19.05 18.96 6.39
CA PRO A 189 -18.48 20.20 6.85
C PRO A 189 -16.99 20.07 6.61
N VAL A 190 -16.44 20.99 5.80
CA VAL A 190 -15.02 21.01 5.49
C VAL A 190 -14.32 21.20 6.83
N ALA A 191 -14.00 20.09 7.47
CA ALA A 191 -13.20 20.09 8.68
C ALA A 191 -11.92 20.80 8.27
N VAL A 192 -11.49 21.76 9.06
CA VAL A 192 -10.21 22.43 8.84
C VAL A 192 -9.16 21.33 8.95
N ILE A 193 -8.71 20.78 7.83
CA ILE A 193 -7.69 19.75 7.79
C ILE A 193 -6.40 20.45 8.17
N GLU A 194 -5.93 20.21 9.39
CA GLU A 194 -4.60 20.66 9.77
C GLU A 194 -3.57 19.96 8.87
N PRO A 195 -2.68 20.69 8.19
CA PRO A 195 -1.68 20.08 7.33
C PRO A 195 -0.69 19.27 8.18
N TYR A 196 -0.12 18.22 7.57
CA TYR A 196 0.95 17.40 8.17
C TYR A 196 0.53 16.69 9.47
N GLN A 197 -0.64 16.06 9.48
CA GLN A 197 -1.11 15.20 10.58
C GLN A 197 -0.74 13.74 10.32
N LEU A 198 -0.38 13.03 11.39
CA LEU A 198 -0.18 11.60 11.46
C LEU A 198 -1.33 10.99 12.27
N TYR A 199 -1.81 9.83 11.85
CA TYR A 199 -2.94 9.17 12.47
C TYR A 199 -2.50 7.84 13.06
N VAL A 200 -2.52 7.72 14.39
CA VAL A 200 -2.00 6.56 15.14
C VAL A 200 -2.71 6.46 16.49
N LEU A 201 -2.95 5.23 16.94
CA LEU A 201 -3.44 4.95 18.30
C LEU A 201 -2.26 4.53 19.19
N ARG A 202 -1.99 5.32 20.22
CA ARG A 202 -0.92 5.11 21.22
C ARG A 202 -1.45 4.37 22.45
N ALA A 203 -0.54 3.87 23.28
CA ALA A 203 -0.90 3.21 24.55
C ALA A 203 -1.82 4.08 25.43
N ASP A 204 -1.47 5.37 25.57
CA ASP A 204 -2.19 6.33 26.39
C ASP A 204 -3.61 6.60 25.87
N ASP A 205 -3.86 6.45 24.57
CA ASP A 205 -5.18 6.63 23.97
C ASP A 205 -6.14 5.52 24.42
N PHE A 206 -5.65 4.29 24.55
CA PHE A 206 -6.45 3.17 25.08
C PHE A 206 -6.77 3.37 26.57
N GLU A 207 -5.82 3.90 27.35
CA GLU A 207 -6.09 4.29 28.75
C GLU A 207 -7.11 5.44 28.83
N ALA A 208 -7.04 6.42 27.93
CA ALA A 208 -8.01 7.51 27.86
C ALA A 208 -9.41 7.01 27.48
N MET A 209 -9.51 6.11 26.51
CA MET A 209 -10.77 5.45 26.14
C MET A 209 -11.33 4.64 27.32
N ALA A 210 -10.51 3.79 27.96
CA ALA A 210 -10.93 2.99 29.12
C ALA A 210 -11.34 3.87 30.31
N GLY A 211 -10.62 4.98 30.53
CA GLY A 211 -10.94 5.98 31.53
C GLY A 211 -12.29 6.66 31.26
N ALA A 212 -12.62 6.95 30.00
CA ALA A 212 -13.94 7.48 29.63
C ALA A 212 -15.06 6.46 29.90
N VAL A 213 -14.82 5.17 29.63
CA VAL A 213 -15.76 4.08 29.96
C VAL A 213 -16.03 4.01 31.46
N ALA A 214 -14.97 4.02 32.27
CA ALA A 214 -15.08 3.98 33.72
C ALA A 214 -15.87 5.19 34.27
N LYS A 215 -15.69 6.39 33.68
CA LYS A 215 -16.42 7.61 34.05
C LYS A 215 -17.93 7.48 33.79
N VAL A 216 -18.31 7.01 32.60
CA VAL A 216 -19.73 6.83 32.26
C VAL A 216 -20.36 5.73 33.12
N SER A 217 -19.67 4.61 33.33
CA SER A 217 -20.15 3.51 34.18
C SER A 217 -20.35 3.94 35.65
N ALA A 218 -19.43 4.74 36.20
CA ALA A 218 -19.57 5.28 37.55
C ALA A 218 -20.74 6.27 37.67
N ALA A 219 -20.96 7.10 36.65
CA ALA A 219 -22.11 8.01 36.60
C ALA A 219 -23.44 7.26 36.46
N ASP A 220 -23.49 6.22 35.62
CA ASP A 220 -24.66 5.34 35.46
C ASP A 220 -25.00 4.56 36.74
N THR A 221 -23.98 4.05 37.42
CA THR A 221 -24.13 3.41 38.74
C THR A 221 -24.67 4.40 39.77
N ALA A 222 -24.18 5.64 39.79
CA ALA A 222 -24.65 6.69 40.68
C ALA A 222 -26.10 7.11 40.37
N ILE A 223 -26.46 7.22 39.09
CA ILE A 223 -27.83 7.50 38.65
C ILE A 223 -28.76 6.36 39.06
N THR A 224 -28.41 5.11 38.79
CA THR A 224 -29.21 3.93 39.18
C THR A 224 -29.36 3.80 40.70
N ALA A 225 -28.34 4.18 41.48
CA ALA A 225 -28.39 4.14 42.93
C ALA A 225 -29.30 5.22 43.55
N ILE A 226 -29.63 6.28 42.80
CA ILE A 226 -30.43 7.44 43.25
C ILE A 226 -31.79 7.49 42.55
N ALA A 227 -31.90 6.86 41.39
CA ALA A 227 -33.13 6.55 40.67
C ALA A 227 -34.19 5.98 41.62
N GLY A 228 -35.41 6.52 41.55
CA GLY A 228 -36.52 6.18 42.45
C GLY A 228 -36.40 6.58 43.93
N LYS A 229 -35.27 7.13 44.41
CA LYS A 229 -35.16 7.64 45.78
C LYS A 229 -35.75 9.04 45.91
N VAL A 230 -36.44 9.27 47.02
CA VAL A 230 -37.08 10.54 47.33
C VAL A 230 -36.32 11.24 48.46
N PHE A 231 -36.01 12.53 48.28
CA PHE A 231 -35.23 13.30 49.26
C PHE A 231 -36.04 14.48 49.81
N PRO A 232 -35.89 14.80 51.11
CA PRO A 232 -36.63 15.88 51.76
C PRO A 232 -36.20 17.28 51.28
N ASP A 233 -34.97 17.41 50.78
CA ASP A 233 -34.43 18.67 50.28
C ASP A 233 -33.34 18.40 49.21
N LYS A 234 -33.06 19.43 48.40
CA LYS A 234 -32.08 19.33 47.31
C LYS A 234 -30.65 19.08 47.81
N LEU A 235 -30.27 19.58 48.98
CA LEU A 235 -28.92 19.38 49.55
C LEU A 235 -28.69 17.93 49.94
N SER A 236 -29.69 17.28 50.54
CA SER A 236 -29.66 15.85 50.88
C SER A 236 -29.52 14.97 49.64
N ALA A 237 -30.23 15.30 48.55
CA ALA A 237 -30.09 14.61 47.27
C ALA A 237 -28.68 14.77 46.65
N ILE A 238 -28.13 16.00 46.70
CA ILE A 238 -26.77 16.28 46.22
C ILE A 238 -25.71 15.59 47.08
N ALA A 239 -25.91 15.51 48.40
CA ALA A 239 -24.98 14.83 49.31
C ALA A 239 -24.89 13.33 49.00
N GLU A 240 -26.03 12.67 48.77
CA GLU A 240 -26.08 11.26 48.36
C GLU A 240 -25.44 11.08 46.97
N LEU A 241 -25.72 11.97 46.01
CA LEU A 241 -25.06 11.99 44.69
C LEU A 241 -23.54 12.07 44.80
N ASN A 242 -23.03 12.99 45.61
CA ASN A 242 -21.60 13.13 45.84
C ASN A 242 -20.99 11.92 46.56
N ALA A 243 -21.74 11.26 47.46
CA ALA A 243 -21.29 10.04 48.11
C ALA A 243 -21.12 8.88 47.11
N GLN A 244 -22.05 8.73 46.17
CA GLN A 244 -21.94 7.71 45.12
C GLN A 244 -20.81 8.01 44.13
N LEU A 245 -20.57 9.30 43.82
CA LEU A 245 -19.48 9.75 42.95
C LEU A 245 -18.11 9.81 43.66
N GLY A 246 -18.03 9.55 44.96
CA GLY A 246 -16.81 9.66 45.77
C GLY A 246 -15.69 8.67 45.40
N LYS A 247 -15.96 7.74 44.48
CA LYS A 247 -14.97 6.81 43.90
C LYS A 247 -14.18 7.40 42.74
N LEU A 248 -14.61 8.55 42.21
CA LEU A 248 -13.92 9.28 41.14
C LEU A 248 -12.99 10.37 41.71
N PRO A 249 -12.01 10.87 40.94
CA PRO A 249 -11.20 12.02 41.32
C PRO A 249 -12.07 13.25 41.62
N ALA A 250 -11.72 14.02 42.67
CA ALA A 250 -12.56 15.08 43.23
C ALA A 250 -12.99 16.15 42.20
N ASP A 251 -12.11 16.52 41.27
CA ASP A 251 -12.40 17.50 40.22
C ASP A 251 -13.44 16.98 39.21
N GLU A 252 -13.46 15.66 38.97
CA GLU A 252 -14.39 15.00 38.05
C GLU A 252 -15.75 14.73 38.71
N SER A 253 -15.74 14.24 39.96
CA SER A 253 -16.96 14.07 40.76
C SER A 253 -17.75 15.37 40.83
N LYS A 254 -17.04 16.51 40.99
CA LYS A 254 -17.66 17.84 41.02
C LYS A 254 -18.31 18.21 39.70
N LYS A 255 -17.61 18.05 38.56
CA LYS A 255 -18.18 18.37 37.22
C LYS A 255 -19.42 17.54 36.89
N ILE A 256 -19.42 16.25 37.23
CA ILE A 256 -20.55 15.35 36.99
C ILE A 256 -21.72 15.71 37.93
N SER A 257 -21.42 15.97 39.20
CA SER A 257 -22.41 16.40 40.20
C SER A 257 -23.06 17.75 39.84
N ASP A 258 -22.28 18.73 39.39
CA ASP A 258 -22.78 20.05 38.97
C ASP A 258 -23.78 19.91 37.80
N LYS A 259 -23.52 19.02 36.85
CA LYS A 259 -24.44 18.74 35.73
C LYS A 259 -25.68 17.98 36.17
N LEU A 260 -25.54 16.90 36.96
CA LEU A 260 -26.67 16.07 37.39
C LEU A 260 -27.57 16.78 38.42
N SER A 261 -27.01 17.62 39.28
CA SER A 261 -27.76 18.38 40.28
C SER A 261 -28.73 19.41 39.68
N ALA A 262 -28.51 19.83 38.43
CA ALA A 262 -29.45 20.64 37.67
C ALA A 262 -30.76 19.89 37.35
N HIS A 263 -30.73 18.55 37.33
CA HIS A 263 -31.86 17.66 37.03
C HIS A 263 -32.50 17.05 38.27
N ILE A 264 -32.08 17.46 39.46
CA ILE A 264 -32.80 17.17 40.71
C ILE A 264 -33.93 18.20 40.83
N LEU A 265 -35.15 17.75 40.53
CA LEU A 265 -36.34 18.58 40.40
C LEU A 265 -37.31 18.36 41.57
N ALA A 266 -37.98 19.44 41.97
CA ALA A 266 -39.03 19.39 42.99
C ALA A 266 -40.28 18.70 42.43
N HIS A 267 -40.82 17.78 43.20
CA HIS A 267 -42.02 17.02 42.95
C HIS A 267 -42.97 17.18 44.15
N LYS A 268 -44.27 17.13 43.86
CA LYS A 268 -45.32 17.40 44.83
C LYS A 268 -46.07 16.11 45.09
N ASP A 269 -45.86 15.54 46.26
CA ASP A 269 -46.61 14.38 46.74
C ASP A 269 -47.67 14.85 47.74
N TYR A 270 -48.77 14.12 47.82
CA TYR A 270 -49.86 14.40 48.74
C TYR A 270 -49.89 13.33 49.82
N VAL A 271 -49.60 13.72 51.06
CA VAL A 271 -49.54 12.83 52.23
C VAL A 271 -50.32 13.44 53.38
N ILE A 272 -51.24 12.65 53.95
CA ILE A 272 -51.91 13.02 55.19
C ILE A 272 -51.06 12.53 56.36
N THR A 273 -50.29 13.44 56.96
CA THR A 273 -49.49 13.17 58.16
C THR A 273 -50.28 13.46 59.44
N ASP A 274 -49.82 12.97 60.58
CA ASP A 274 -50.42 13.28 61.89
C ASP A 274 -50.48 14.79 62.16
N LYS A 275 -49.48 15.54 61.68
CA LYS A 275 -49.48 17.00 61.77
C LYS A 275 -50.62 17.61 60.94
N VAL A 276 -50.79 17.16 59.70
CA VAL A 276 -51.87 17.61 58.81
C VAL A 276 -53.24 17.27 59.39
N LEU A 277 -53.42 16.06 59.93
CA LEU A 277 -54.65 15.68 60.62
C LEU A 277 -54.93 16.58 61.82
N ASN A 278 -53.93 16.83 62.67
CA ASN A 278 -54.06 17.69 63.84
C ASN A 278 -54.39 19.15 63.45
N ASP A 279 -53.72 19.68 62.43
CA ASP A 279 -53.96 21.03 61.91
C ASP A 279 -55.37 21.16 61.32
N LEU A 280 -55.83 20.14 60.58
CA LEU A 280 -57.19 20.09 60.04
C LEU A 280 -58.24 19.98 61.17
N SER A 281 -57.98 19.19 62.20
CA SER A 281 -58.84 19.08 63.41
C SER A 281 -58.98 20.43 64.12
N GLN A 282 -57.87 21.14 64.32
CA GLN A 282 -57.89 22.49 64.90
C GLN A 282 -58.61 23.51 64.01
N GLN A 283 -58.65 23.28 62.70
CA GLN A 283 -59.37 24.09 61.73
C GLN A 283 -60.86 23.73 61.62
N GLY A 284 -61.36 22.83 62.47
CA GLY A 284 -62.78 22.57 62.65
C GLY A 284 -63.39 21.54 61.68
N ILE A 285 -62.60 20.60 61.16
CA ILE A 285 -63.19 19.43 60.47
C ILE A 285 -63.97 18.56 61.47
N SER A 286 -65.01 17.87 61.01
CA SER A 286 -65.80 17.00 61.88
C SER A 286 -65.04 15.75 62.32
N ASP A 287 -65.34 15.21 63.50
CA ASP A 287 -64.73 13.97 64.03
C ASP A 287 -64.90 12.80 63.04
N ALA A 288 -66.06 12.73 62.36
CA ALA A 288 -66.32 11.73 61.33
C ALA A 288 -65.39 11.88 60.10
N LEU A 289 -65.06 13.10 59.69
CA LEU A 289 -64.13 13.32 58.59
C LEU A 289 -62.69 13.07 59.04
N PHE A 290 -62.33 13.44 60.26
CA PHE A 290 -61.03 13.16 60.85
C PHE A 290 -60.74 11.65 60.85
N GLU A 291 -61.67 10.83 61.35
CA GLU A 291 -61.54 9.36 61.35
C GLU A 291 -61.39 8.78 59.93
N ASN A 292 -62.17 9.28 58.96
CA ASN A 292 -62.05 8.81 57.57
C ASN A 292 -60.72 9.24 56.92
N LEU A 293 -60.24 10.46 57.16
CA LEU A 293 -58.92 10.91 56.69
C LEU A 293 -57.77 10.17 57.39
N ALA A 294 -57.95 9.77 58.64
CA ALA A 294 -56.97 8.96 59.38
C ALA A 294 -56.76 7.57 58.75
N THR A 295 -57.74 7.03 58.01
CA THR A 295 -57.55 5.79 57.22
C THR A 295 -56.64 5.95 55.99
N LEU A 296 -56.41 7.21 55.59
CA LEU A 296 -55.47 7.60 54.54
C LEU A 296 -54.13 8.07 55.11
N ARG A 297 -53.95 8.01 56.44
CA ARG A 297 -52.71 8.41 57.10
C ARG A 297 -51.51 7.65 56.53
N ASP A 298 -50.44 8.39 56.29
CA ASP A 298 -49.15 7.92 55.76
C ASP A 298 -49.22 7.26 54.37
N LYS A 299 -50.40 7.27 53.71
CA LYS A 299 -50.52 6.88 52.30
C LYS A 299 -50.04 8.04 51.43
N THR A 300 -49.10 7.73 50.56
CA THR A 300 -48.52 8.70 49.63
C THR A 300 -49.22 8.63 48.28
N PHE A 301 -49.68 9.78 47.79
CA PHE A 301 -50.31 9.90 46.48
C PHE A 301 -49.45 10.79 45.59
N THR A 302 -48.93 10.22 44.51
CA THR A 302 -48.07 10.91 43.53
C THR A 302 -48.85 11.60 42.41
N ASP A 303 -50.17 11.32 42.29
CA ASP A 303 -51.10 11.99 41.38
C ASP A 303 -52.19 12.74 42.17
N GLN A 304 -52.28 14.05 41.92
CA GLN A 304 -53.29 14.92 42.52
C GLN A 304 -54.73 14.42 42.28
N LYS A 305 -55.04 13.82 41.13
CA LYS A 305 -56.37 13.32 40.79
C LYS A 305 -56.75 12.10 41.64
N GLU A 306 -55.80 11.19 41.88
CA GLU A 306 -56.02 10.03 42.74
C GLU A 306 -56.18 10.44 44.20
N PHE A 307 -55.33 11.37 44.65
CA PHE A 307 -55.47 11.99 45.97
C PHE A 307 -56.86 12.63 46.12
N THR A 308 -57.26 13.47 45.15
CA THR A 308 -58.56 14.13 45.12
C THR A 308 -59.71 13.15 45.20
N LYS A 309 -59.62 12.03 44.46
CA LYS A 309 -60.62 10.96 44.49
C LYS A 309 -60.71 10.29 45.87
N ALA A 310 -59.56 10.01 46.50
CA ALA A 310 -59.51 9.43 47.85
C ALA A 310 -60.09 10.37 48.91
N ILE A 311 -59.74 11.67 48.86
CA ILE A 311 -60.28 12.68 49.78
C ILE A 311 -61.78 12.89 49.55
N THR A 312 -62.23 12.97 48.30
CA THR A 312 -63.66 13.12 47.99
C THR A 312 -64.47 11.93 48.49
N ALA A 313 -63.93 10.70 48.39
CA ALA A 313 -64.56 9.52 48.97
C ALA A 313 -64.63 9.57 50.50
N ALA A 314 -63.57 10.03 51.16
CA ALA A 314 -63.55 10.24 52.61
C ALA A 314 -64.57 11.30 53.07
N ILE A 315 -64.66 12.43 52.35
CA ILE A 315 -65.65 13.49 52.62
C ILE A 315 -67.08 12.97 52.43
N LYS A 316 -67.34 12.25 51.33
CA LYS A 316 -68.67 11.67 51.04
C LYS A 316 -69.11 10.66 52.10
N THR A 317 -68.17 9.88 52.63
CA THR A 317 -68.43 8.90 53.69
C THR A 317 -68.69 9.57 55.04
N ALA A 318 -67.98 10.67 55.34
CA ALA A 318 -68.14 11.43 56.58
C ALA A 318 -69.36 12.38 56.60
N SER A 319 -69.97 12.68 55.45
CA SER A 319 -71.12 13.58 55.35
C SER A 319 -72.13 13.09 54.28
N PRO A 320 -72.90 12.03 54.56
CA PRO A 320 -73.81 11.41 53.58
C PRO A 320 -74.99 12.30 53.15
N ALA A 321 -75.27 13.40 53.87
CA ALA A 321 -76.39 14.30 53.57
C ALA A 321 -76.18 15.22 52.34
N VAL A 322 -74.99 15.25 51.73
CA VAL A 322 -74.70 16.08 50.54
C VAL A 322 -74.86 15.31 49.22
N ALA A 323 -75.15 14.00 49.27
CA ALA A 323 -75.21 13.15 48.07
C ALA A 323 -76.57 13.13 47.33
N SER A 324 -77.45 14.11 47.55
CA SER A 324 -78.75 14.17 46.85
C SER A 324 -79.11 15.59 46.41
N THR A 325 -78.39 16.12 45.42
CA THR A 325 -78.92 17.13 44.48
C THR A 325 -78.16 17.02 43.17
N ASP A 326 -78.47 15.96 42.43
CA ASP A 326 -78.32 15.92 40.98
C ASP A 326 -79.73 15.75 40.40
N ALA A 327 -80.36 16.85 39.97
CA ALA A 327 -81.49 16.88 39.03
C ALA A 327 -81.83 18.34 38.63
N THR A 328 -81.48 18.69 37.40
CA THR A 328 -82.34 19.37 36.40
C THR A 328 -83.58 20.13 36.91
N SER A 329 -83.64 21.45 36.70
CA SER A 329 -84.56 22.10 35.72
C SER A 329 -84.81 23.59 35.96
N SER A 330 -85.09 24.23 34.82
CA SER A 330 -85.50 25.58 34.50
C SER A 330 -86.85 26.05 35.09
N ASP A 331 -86.93 27.38 35.22
CA ASP A 331 -88.09 28.25 34.98
C ASP A 331 -89.28 28.35 35.97
N THR A 332 -89.59 29.64 36.23
CA THR A 332 -90.86 30.28 36.60
C THR A 332 -91.15 30.49 38.09
N ALA A 333 -91.09 31.76 38.49
CA ALA A 333 -91.68 32.29 39.72
C ALA A 333 -92.88 33.18 39.38
N THR A 334 -94.02 32.96 40.06
CA THR A 334 -95.00 34.03 40.36
C THR A 334 -95.51 33.86 41.80
N SER A 335 -95.49 34.98 42.51
CA SER A 335 -96.05 35.34 43.84
C SER A 335 -97.08 34.42 44.52
N ALA A 336 -96.94 34.20 45.84
CA ALA A 336 -97.59 35.01 46.89
C ALA A 336 -97.67 34.31 48.29
N SER A 337 -97.36 35.10 49.32
CA SER A 337 -97.99 35.18 50.66
C SER A 337 -97.81 34.09 51.74
N ALA A 338 -97.06 34.50 52.78
CA ALA A 338 -97.40 34.54 54.21
C ALA A 338 -97.36 33.29 55.14
N SER A 339 -96.59 33.48 56.21
CA SER A 339 -96.88 33.19 57.64
C SER A 339 -96.18 32.00 58.33
N SER A 340 -95.15 32.36 59.12
CA SER A 340 -94.85 31.93 60.50
C SER A 340 -94.79 30.44 60.88
N ALA A 341 -93.58 29.94 61.17
CA ALA A 341 -93.26 29.16 62.37
C ALA A 341 -91.73 29.09 62.56
N ALA A 342 -91.28 29.12 63.81
CA ALA A 342 -89.89 29.02 64.22
C ALA A 342 -89.34 27.61 63.95
N ASP A 343 -88.15 27.52 63.34
CA ASP A 343 -87.31 26.33 63.46
C ASP A 343 -85.83 26.65 63.22
N ALA A 344 -84.96 25.83 63.82
CA ALA A 344 -83.53 26.04 64.00
C ALA A 344 -82.77 26.39 62.70
N ALA A 345 -81.82 27.33 62.82
CA ALA A 345 -80.87 27.62 61.76
C ALA A 345 -80.13 26.33 61.35
N PRO A 346 -80.22 25.87 60.08
CA PRO A 346 -79.38 24.78 59.62
C PRO A 346 -77.93 25.25 59.66
N ALA A 347 -77.06 24.47 60.29
CA ALA A 347 -75.62 24.69 60.26
C ALA A 347 -75.17 24.84 58.79
N PRO A 348 -74.26 25.78 58.46
CA PRO A 348 -73.80 25.98 57.10
C PRO A 348 -73.26 24.65 56.56
N VAL A 349 -73.86 24.15 55.48
CA VAL A 349 -73.34 22.97 54.77
C VAL A 349 -71.91 23.29 54.36
N PRO A 350 -70.91 22.51 54.81
CA PRO A 350 -69.51 22.80 54.49
C PRO A 350 -69.35 22.77 52.97
N ASN A 351 -68.83 23.86 52.41
CA ASN A 351 -68.50 23.92 51.00
C ASN A 351 -67.42 22.87 50.71
N VAL A 352 -67.83 21.77 50.07
CA VAL A 352 -67.00 20.58 49.82
C VAL A 352 -65.75 20.94 49.02
N ASP A 353 -65.86 21.87 48.07
CA ASP A 353 -64.74 22.31 47.25
C ASP A 353 -63.71 23.08 48.07
N LYS A 354 -64.16 23.92 49.01
CA LYS A 354 -63.28 24.65 49.93
C LYS A 354 -62.52 23.68 50.85
N LEU A 355 -63.21 22.65 51.35
CA LEU A 355 -62.64 21.66 52.26
C LEU A 355 -61.64 20.75 51.55
N LEU A 356 -61.97 20.32 50.32
CA LEU A 356 -61.09 19.55 49.46
C LEU A 356 -59.80 20.31 49.15
N LEU A 357 -59.91 21.60 48.78
CA LEU A 357 -58.76 22.45 48.52
C LEU A 357 -57.90 22.68 49.77
N GLN A 358 -58.53 22.85 50.94
CA GLN A 358 -57.85 23.00 52.22
C GLN A 358 -57.06 21.74 52.60
N ILE A 359 -57.65 20.55 52.42
CA ILE A 359 -56.97 19.27 52.64
C ILE A 359 -55.83 19.08 51.63
N GLN A 360 -56.05 19.39 50.36
CA GLN A 360 -55.02 19.33 49.31
C GLN A 360 -53.80 20.20 49.64
N LEU A 361 -54.01 21.46 50.01
CA LEU A 361 -52.94 22.38 50.36
C LEU A 361 -52.20 21.95 51.64
N ALA A 362 -52.93 21.45 52.65
CA ALA A 362 -52.31 20.99 53.89
C ALA A 362 -51.52 19.69 53.70
N SER A 363 -51.97 18.79 52.82
CA SER A 363 -51.33 17.50 52.53
C SER A 363 -50.15 17.58 51.55
N GLN A 364 -49.91 18.74 50.94
CA GLN A 364 -48.87 18.91 49.94
C GLN A 364 -47.49 18.91 50.58
N GLN A 365 -46.64 17.97 50.19
CA GLN A 365 -45.23 17.91 50.57
C GLN A 365 -44.36 17.98 49.32
N GLU A 366 -43.39 18.89 49.34
CA GLU A 366 -42.40 19.00 48.27
C GLU A 366 -41.22 18.08 48.58
N TYR A 367 -40.90 17.23 47.61
CA TYR A 367 -39.76 16.33 47.65
C TYR A 367 -38.90 16.49 46.40
N TYR A 368 -37.63 16.12 46.50
CA TYR A 368 -36.71 16.17 45.38
C TYR A 368 -36.39 14.77 44.89
N ARG A 369 -36.48 14.57 43.58
CA ARG A 369 -36.03 13.34 42.89
C ARG A 369 -35.26 13.70 41.64
N LEU A 370 -34.37 12.81 41.23
CA LEU A 370 -33.65 12.92 39.98
C LEU A 370 -34.60 12.57 38.82
N ASP A 371 -34.68 13.42 37.80
CA ASP A 371 -35.37 13.07 36.55
C ASP A 371 -34.51 12.05 35.78
N GLU A 372 -34.88 10.78 35.85
CA GLU A 372 -34.17 9.66 35.22
C GLU A 372 -34.05 9.83 33.71
N THR A 373 -35.10 10.33 33.04
CA THR A 373 -35.12 10.53 31.58
C THR A 373 -34.10 11.58 31.15
N ALA A 374 -34.05 12.70 31.88
CA ALA A 374 -33.09 13.78 31.59
C ALA A 374 -31.66 13.39 32.01
N ALA A 375 -31.51 12.65 33.11
CA ALA A 375 -30.23 12.14 33.59
C ALA A 375 -29.64 11.08 32.64
N GLN A 376 -30.47 10.18 32.11
CA GLN A 376 -30.08 9.21 31.09
C GLN A 376 -29.77 9.90 29.77
N ALA A 377 -30.57 10.88 29.33
CA ALA A 377 -30.26 11.67 28.14
C ALA A 377 -28.89 12.39 28.23
N LEU A 378 -28.49 12.85 29.42
CA LEU A 378 -27.15 13.39 29.66
C LEU A 378 -26.04 12.34 29.46
N LEU A 379 -26.26 11.09 29.88
CA LEU A 379 -25.31 9.98 29.68
C LEU A 379 -25.30 9.46 28.23
N SER A 380 -26.45 9.50 27.54
CA SER A 380 -26.61 8.99 26.16
C SER A 380 -25.96 9.87 25.10
N THR A 381 -25.52 11.09 25.44
CA THR A 381 -24.89 11.99 24.44
C THR A 381 -23.52 11.52 23.97
N ARG A 382 -22.86 10.58 24.69
CA ARG A 382 -21.63 9.89 24.26
C ARG A 382 -21.58 8.50 24.89
N ALA A 383 -22.06 7.48 24.19
CA ALA A 383 -21.89 6.11 24.67
C ALA A 383 -20.38 5.81 24.79
N PRO A 384 -19.94 5.23 25.91
CA PRO A 384 -18.54 4.86 26.09
C PRO A 384 -18.19 3.69 25.15
N VAL A 385 -16.99 3.71 24.56
CA VAL A 385 -16.53 2.62 23.70
C VAL A 385 -16.47 1.33 24.50
N ALA A 386 -17.20 0.28 24.11
CA ALA A 386 -17.21 -0.98 24.85
C ALA A 386 -15.78 -1.52 25.09
N ALA A 387 -15.48 -2.03 26.28
CA ALA A 387 -14.13 -2.49 26.65
C ALA A 387 -13.58 -3.55 25.69
N VAL A 388 -14.46 -4.40 25.13
CA VAL A 388 -14.10 -5.38 24.12
C VAL A 388 -13.69 -4.75 22.78
N VAL A 389 -14.30 -3.62 22.41
CA VAL A 389 -13.90 -2.84 21.24
C VAL A 389 -12.53 -2.21 21.50
N ILE A 390 -12.28 -1.64 22.69
CA ILE A 390 -10.95 -1.11 23.04
C ILE A 390 -9.86 -2.18 22.90
N LYS A 391 -10.07 -3.36 23.51
CA LYS A 391 -9.14 -4.51 23.42
C LYS A 391 -8.91 -4.98 21.98
N LEU A 392 -9.94 -4.91 21.13
CA LEU A 392 -9.80 -5.21 19.71
C LEU A 392 -8.95 -4.14 18.99
N LEU A 393 -9.16 -2.86 19.29
CA LEU A 393 -8.40 -1.75 18.70
C LEU A 393 -6.94 -1.69 19.17
N GLU A 394 -6.59 -2.31 20.30
CA GLU A 394 -5.18 -2.48 20.71
C GLU A 394 -4.34 -3.21 19.65
N THR A 395 -4.97 -4.00 18.77
CA THR A 395 -4.26 -4.60 17.62
C THR A 395 -3.80 -3.59 16.57
N LEU A 396 -4.29 -2.36 16.62
CA LEU A 396 -3.88 -1.23 15.77
C LEU A 396 -2.88 -0.31 16.48
N LYS A 397 -2.43 -0.68 17.69
CA LYS A 397 -1.49 0.10 18.49
C LYS A 397 -0.21 0.37 17.71
N ASP A 398 0.21 1.63 17.71
CA ASP A 398 1.44 2.13 17.08
C ASP A 398 1.52 1.89 15.55
N ILE A 399 0.41 1.55 14.89
CA ILE A 399 0.32 1.52 13.42
C ILE A 399 0.05 2.92 12.89
N GLU A 400 0.96 3.40 12.05
CA GLU A 400 0.96 4.77 11.50
C GLU A 400 0.19 4.83 10.16
N TYR A 401 -0.85 5.66 10.08
CA TYR A 401 -1.66 5.88 8.88
C TYR A 401 -1.48 7.31 8.31
N PRO A 402 -1.41 7.49 6.98
CA PRO A 402 -1.18 8.79 6.34
C PRO A 402 -2.44 9.67 6.19
N SER A 403 -3.61 9.18 6.61
CA SER A 403 -4.90 9.90 6.62
C SER A 403 -5.86 9.29 7.64
N ALA A 404 -6.72 10.14 8.24
CA ALA A 404 -7.76 9.73 9.19
C ALA A 404 -8.68 8.65 8.62
N GLU A 405 -9.07 8.81 7.36
CA GLU A 405 -9.98 7.90 6.66
C GLU A 405 -9.46 6.45 6.66
N LEU A 406 -8.16 6.25 6.44
CA LEU A 406 -7.56 4.92 6.43
C LEU A 406 -7.56 4.28 7.82
N LEU A 407 -7.33 5.06 8.88
CA LEU A 407 -7.44 4.57 10.25
C LEU A 407 -8.90 4.26 10.61
N ASP A 408 -9.84 5.13 10.23
CA ASP A 408 -11.28 4.92 10.42
C ASP A 408 -11.75 3.63 9.73
N LEU A 409 -11.27 3.38 8.52
CA LEU A 409 -11.55 2.14 7.79
C LEU A 409 -10.89 0.93 8.44
N ALA A 410 -9.64 1.03 8.89
CA ALA A 410 -8.97 -0.04 9.64
C ALA A 410 -9.76 -0.41 10.91
N ILE A 411 -10.30 0.58 11.63
CA ILE A 411 -11.15 0.38 12.81
C ILE A 411 -12.46 -0.33 12.43
N LYS A 412 -13.21 0.19 11.45
CA LYS A 412 -14.47 -0.42 10.98
C LYS A 412 -14.26 -1.88 10.56
N ASN A 413 -13.18 -2.14 9.85
CA ASN A 413 -12.82 -3.46 9.36
C ASN A 413 -12.47 -4.43 10.49
N LYS A 414 -11.71 -3.98 11.50
CA LYS A 414 -11.46 -4.79 12.71
C LYS A 414 -12.76 -5.16 13.41
N ILE A 415 -13.66 -4.20 13.61
CA ILE A 415 -14.95 -4.42 14.27
C ILE A 415 -15.81 -5.41 13.49
N LEU A 416 -15.96 -5.22 12.17
CA LEU A 416 -16.76 -6.09 11.33
C LEU A 416 -16.29 -7.55 11.40
N LYS A 417 -14.97 -7.75 11.36
CA LYS A 417 -14.37 -9.08 11.38
C LYS A 417 -14.52 -9.77 12.73
N ALA A 418 -14.17 -9.05 13.80
CA ALA A 418 -14.22 -9.58 15.16
C ALA A 418 -15.65 -9.87 15.60
N ALA A 419 -16.62 -9.08 15.14
CA ALA A 419 -18.02 -9.31 15.42
C ALA A 419 -18.56 -10.53 14.68
N GLY A 420 -17.94 -11.04 13.60
CA GLY A 420 -18.38 -12.26 12.92
C GLY A 420 -19.81 -12.18 12.33
N ILE A 421 -20.37 -10.98 12.21
CA ILE A 421 -21.75 -10.73 11.76
C ILE A 421 -21.93 -11.13 10.29
N CYS A 422 -20.86 -11.05 9.49
CA CYS A 422 -20.87 -11.38 8.08
C CYS A 422 -19.80 -12.40 7.75
N LYS A 423 -20.19 -13.51 7.11
CA LYS A 423 -19.23 -14.36 6.41
C LYS A 423 -18.87 -13.67 5.10
N LEU A 424 -17.76 -12.93 5.08
CA LEU A 424 -17.14 -12.51 3.83
C LEU A 424 -16.71 -13.79 3.10
N ASP A 425 -17.45 -14.22 2.07
CA ASP A 425 -17.11 -15.42 1.29
C ASP A 425 -15.81 -15.17 0.54
N LYS A 426 -14.74 -15.67 1.15
CA LYS A 426 -13.45 -16.14 0.60
C LYS A 426 -12.49 -16.15 1.79
N SER A 427 -12.40 -17.29 2.47
CA SER A 427 -11.28 -17.69 3.35
C SER A 427 -10.62 -16.65 4.30
N ASN A 428 -11.28 -15.56 4.70
CA ASN A 428 -10.71 -14.52 5.58
C ASN A 428 -10.82 -14.84 7.09
N THR A 429 -11.27 -16.04 7.43
CA THR A 429 -11.57 -16.46 8.82
C THR A 429 -10.38 -17.05 9.58
N LEU A 430 -9.15 -16.88 9.09
CA LEU A 430 -7.93 -17.44 9.69
C LEU A 430 -6.96 -16.38 10.20
N ASP A 431 -7.39 -15.13 10.31
CA ASP A 431 -6.69 -14.20 11.17
C ASP A 431 -7.01 -14.60 12.61
N SER A 432 -6.18 -15.50 13.15
CA SER A 432 -6.20 -15.91 14.54
C SER A 432 -5.85 -14.75 15.49
N GLN A 433 -5.40 -13.61 14.95
CA GLN A 433 -5.00 -12.41 15.70
C GLN A 433 -6.10 -11.36 15.78
N LEU A 434 -7.35 -11.76 16.00
CA LEU A 434 -8.51 -10.87 16.29
C LEU A 434 -8.38 -10.09 17.62
N GLY A 435 -7.15 -9.80 18.06
CA GLY A 435 -6.81 -9.59 19.46
C GLY A 435 -6.88 -10.93 20.19
N ASN A 436 -6.23 -11.04 21.35
CA ASN A 436 -6.44 -12.17 22.25
C ASN A 436 -7.85 -12.09 22.87
N LEU A 437 -8.89 -12.05 22.04
CA LEU A 437 -10.28 -12.05 22.46
C LEU A 437 -10.65 -13.48 22.82
N GLU A 438 -11.02 -13.68 24.08
CA GLU A 438 -11.59 -14.93 24.56
C GLU A 438 -12.94 -15.18 23.87
N PRO A 439 -13.41 -16.45 23.79
CA PRO A 439 -14.72 -16.75 23.19
C PRO A 439 -15.88 -15.96 23.81
N SER A 440 -15.81 -15.69 25.12
CA SER A 440 -16.78 -14.85 25.82
C SER A 440 -16.75 -13.38 25.40
N GLU A 441 -15.55 -12.83 25.13
CA GLU A 441 -15.37 -11.48 24.64
C GLU A 441 -15.84 -11.35 23.19
N THR A 442 -15.56 -12.35 22.36
CA THR A 442 -16.08 -12.41 20.98
C THR A 442 -17.62 -12.40 20.96
N ALA A 443 -18.26 -13.15 21.86
CA ALA A 443 -19.71 -13.13 22.02
C ALA A 443 -20.23 -11.78 22.53
N ALA A 444 -19.50 -11.12 23.45
CA ALA A 444 -19.86 -9.78 23.92
C ALA A 444 -19.75 -8.73 22.80
N LEU A 445 -18.71 -8.80 21.97
CA LEU A 445 -18.56 -7.93 20.81
C LEU A 445 -19.64 -8.18 19.75
N PHE A 446 -19.94 -9.45 19.47
CA PHE A 446 -21.07 -9.79 18.60
C PHE A 446 -22.34 -9.11 19.12
N ASN A 447 -22.67 -9.26 20.40
CA ASN A 447 -23.88 -8.68 20.98
C ASN A 447 -23.89 -7.14 20.92
N GLU A 448 -22.77 -6.49 21.24
CA GLU A 448 -22.60 -5.02 21.17
C GLU A 448 -22.90 -4.51 19.76
N VAL A 449 -22.23 -5.09 18.75
CA VAL A 449 -22.33 -4.62 17.38
C VAL A 449 -23.68 -5.03 16.76
N ASN A 450 -24.19 -6.21 17.08
CA ASN A 450 -25.46 -6.72 16.55
C ASN A 450 -26.67 -5.89 17.00
N GLN A 451 -26.62 -5.25 18.18
CA GLN A 451 -27.65 -4.31 18.64
C GLN A 451 -27.82 -3.10 17.70
N HIS A 452 -26.77 -2.73 16.97
CA HIS A 452 -26.78 -1.59 16.06
C HIS A 452 -26.89 -1.97 14.59
N ILE A 453 -26.58 -3.23 14.24
CA ILE A 453 -26.49 -3.69 12.85
C ILE A 453 -27.65 -4.60 12.42
N ALA A 454 -28.17 -5.48 13.30
CA ALA A 454 -29.19 -6.44 12.90
C ALA A 454 -30.62 -5.88 12.95
N SER A 455 -31.39 -6.17 11.90
CA SER A 455 -32.85 -6.00 11.89
C SER A 455 -33.52 -7.31 12.32
N GLU A 456 -34.00 -7.41 13.57
CA GLU A 456 -34.93 -8.42 14.16
C GLU A 456 -34.80 -9.93 13.83
N ALA A 457 -33.91 -10.38 12.94
CA ALA A 457 -33.79 -11.76 12.49
C ALA A 457 -32.53 -12.42 13.06
N SER A 458 -32.76 -13.44 13.87
CA SER A 458 -31.82 -14.17 14.73
C SER A 458 -30.83 -15.12 14.01
N ASP A 459 -30.76 -15.11 12.68
CA ASP A 459 -29.88 -16.04 11.95
C ASP A 459 -28.62 -15.35 11.45
N THR A 460 -27.46 -15.98 11.67
CA THR A 460 -26.16 -15.58 11.10
C THR A 460 -26.31 -15.29 9.61
N ILE A 461 -26.23 -14.02 9.23
CA ILE A 461 -26.37 -13.60 7.85
C ILE A 461 -25.16 -14.09 7.07
N LYS A 462 -25.42 -14.78 5.96
CA LYS A 462 -24.35 -15.36 5.14
C LYS A 462 -23.49 -14.28 4.48
N TYR A 463 -24.04 -13.11 4.12
CA TYR A 463 -23.31 -12.00 3.50
C TYR A 463 -23.79 -10.63 4.00
N CYS A 464 -22.86 -9.72 4.29
CA CYS A 464 -23.20 -8.31 4.48
C CYS A 464 -23.73 -7.74 3.16
N ASN A 465 -24.95 -7.21 3.17
CA ASN A 465 -25.41 -6.31 2.11
C ASN A 465 -25.01 -4.85 2.42
N GLU A 466 -25.26 -3.92 1.49
CA GLU A 466 -24.94 -2.49 1.67
C GLU A 466 -25.58 -1.88 2.92
N ASP A 467 -26.78 -2.31 3.29
CA ASP A 467 -27.48 -1.83 4.48
C ASP A 467 -26.70 -2.17 5.77
N HIS A 468 -26.09 -3.35 5.87
CA HIS A 468 -25.24 -3.70 7.01
C HIS A 468 -23.97 -2.84 7.07
N ILE A 469 -23.32 -2.61 5.93
CA ILE A 469 -22.13 -1.75 5.85
C ILE A 469 -22.50 -0.30 6.22
N HIS A 470 -23.65 0.19 5.74
CA HIS A 470 -24.16 1.51 6.06
C HIS A 470 -24.51 1.63 7.55
N LYS A 471 -25.17 0.63 8.15
CA LYS A 471 -25.45 0.58 9.59
C LYS A 471 -24.19 0.52 10.43
N LEU A 472 -23.18 -0.26 10.03
CA LEU A 472 -21.86 -0.25 10.68
C LEU A 472 -21.21 1.14 10.57
N GLY A 473 -21.26 1.74 9.38
CA GLY A 473 -20.76 3.09 9.15
C GLY A 473 -21.44 4.11 10.05
N ASN A 474 -22.75 3.99 10.24
CA ASN A 474 -23.52 4.83 11.16
C ASN A 474 -23.17 4.58 12.61
N TYR A 475 -23.07 3.31 13.05
CA TYR A 475 -22.59 2.97 14.40
C TYR A 475 -21.22 3.58 14.66
N TYR A 476 -20.27 3.41 13.73
CA TYR A 476 -18.94 4.01 13.84
C TYR A 476 -19.03 5.53 13.95
N ARG A 477 -19.70 6.19 13.01
CA ARG A 477 -19.79 7.66 12.95
C ARG A 477 -20.50 8.26 14.15
N SER A 478 -21.54 7.59 14.68
CA SER A 478 -22.34 8.12 15.79
C SER A 478 -21.79 7.77 17.17
N GLN A 479 -21.21 6.57 17.35
CA GLN A 479 -20.79 6.08 18.67
C GLN A 479 -19.28 6.13 18.86
N LEU A 480 -18.49 5.71 17.87
CA LEU A 480 -17.06 5.47 18.03
C LEU A 480 -16.20 6.67 17.59
N GLN A 481 -16.43 7.18 16.38
CA GLN A 481 -15.65 8.28 15.80
C GLN A 481 -15.59 9.52 16.72
N PRO A 482 -16.67 9.97 17.38
CA PRO A 482 -16.61 11.15 18.26
C PRO A 482 -15.73 10.96 19.50
N VAL A 483 -15.45 9.71 19.89
CA VAL A 483 -14.61 9.36 21.04
C VAL A 483 -13.17 9.10 20.59
N ILE A 484 -12.98 8.46 19.44
CA ILE A 484 -11.67 8.01 18.95
C ILE A 484 -10.94 9.11 18.16
N ALA A 485 -11.65 9.87 17.32
CA ALA A 485 -11.04 10.89 16.45
C ALA A 485 -10.23 11.98 17.17
N PRO A 486 -10.62 12.45 18.37
CA PRO A 486 -9.81 13.40 19.13
C PRO A 486 -8.51 12.81 19.71
N LEU A 487 -8.36 11.49 19.74
CA LEU A 487 -7.23 10.80 20.36
C LEU A 487 -6.12 10.47 19.34
N TYR A 488 -6.50 10.05 18.14
CA TYR A 488 -5.54 9.46 17.21
C TYR A 488 -4.77 10.44 16.32
N SER A 489 -5.09 11.74 16.37
CA SER A 489 -4.49 12.75 15.48
C SER A 489 -3.33 13.41 16.20
N GLU A 490 -2.12 13.19 15.70
CA GLU A 490 -0.92 13.87 16.18
C GLU A 490 -0.25 14.65 15.05
N PRO A 491 0.27 15.86 15.31
CA PRO A 491 1.04 16.58 14.30
C PRO A 491 2.31 15.77 13.96
N MET A 492 2.63 15.64 12.68
CA MET A 492 3.85 14.96 12.26
C MET A 492 5.07 15.57 12.97
N PRO A 493 6.06 14.77 13.41
CA PRO A 493 7.19 15.27 14.17
C PRO A 493 7.96 16.38 13.45
N ALA A 494 8.51 17.34 14.20
CA ALA A 494 9.35 18.38 13.59
C ALA A 494 10.55 17.76 12.86
N TYR A 495 10.86 18.25 11.65
CA TYR A 495 12.05 17.81 10.94
C TYR A 495 13.31 18.20 11.71
N THR A 496 14.15 17.20 12.01
CA THR A 496 15.28 17.34 12.92
C THR A 496 16.58 17.79 12.24
N GLY A 497 16.63 17.78 10.89
CA GLY A 497 17.86 18.08 10.14
C GLY A 497 18.92 16.98 10.24
N LYS A 498 18.60 15.84 10.87
CA LYS A 498 19.54 14.71 10.98
C LYS A 498 19.80 14.10 9.60
N SER A 499 21.02 13.61 9.41
CA SER A 499 21.39 12.91 8.20
C SER A 499 20.74 11.53 8.17
N LEU A 500 20.22 11.12 7.02
CA LEU A 500 19.71 9.77 6.84
C LEU A 500 20.88 8.80 6.68
N LEU A 501 21.02 7.90 7.65
CA LEU A 501 22.07 6.89 7.68
C LEU A 501 21.44 5.52 7.42
N TRP A 502 21.54 5.05 6.18
CA TRP A 502 21.16 3.69 5.80
C TRP A 502 22.41 2.82 5.70
N ASP A 503 22.27 1.55 6.03
CA ASP A 503 23.31 0.53 5.89
C ASP A 503 22.75 -0.69 5.16
N GLY A 504 23.35 -1.03 4.02
CA GLY A 504 23.09 -2.30 3.32
C GLY A 504 24.22 -3.31 3.53
N GLY A 505 25.19 -3.05 4.39
CA GLY A 505 26.40 -3.84 4.61
C GLY A 505 26.24 -5.07 5.49
N GLY A 506 25.04 -5.34 6.03
CA GLY A 506 24.76 -6.52 6.83
C GLY A 506 24.97 -7.82 6.04
N LYS A 507 25.32 -8.92 6.73
CA LYS A 507 25.24 -10.25 6.12
C LYS A 507 23.81 -10.44 5.64
N ASP A 508 23.64 -10.90 4.41
CA ASP A 508 22.34 -11.17 3.77
C ASP A 508 21.56 -9.94 3.27
N CYS A 509 22.13 -8.73 3.35
CA CYS A 509 21.57 -7.55 2.66
C CYS A 509 21.93 -7.63 1.17
N GLY A 510 21.13 -8.40 0.43
CA GLY A 510 21.39 -8.75 -0.95
C GLY A 510 21.23 -7.57 -1.91
N CYS A 511 21.40 -7.84 -3.20
CA CYS A 511 21.22 -6.84 -4.24
C CYS A 511 19.94 -7.06 -5.03
N VAL A 512 19.31 -5.96 -5.43
CA VAL A 512 18.18 -5.92 -6.38
C VAL A 512 18.62 -6.59 -7.69
N PRO A 513 18.05 -7.76 -8.06
CA PRO A 513 18.35 -8.35 -9.36
C PRO A 513 17.92 -7.41 -10.50
N LYS A 514 18.55 -7.54 -11.67
CA LYS A 514 18.09 -6.81 -12.86
C LYS A 514 16.81 -7.43 -13.45
N GLU A 515 16.58 -8.71 -13.18
CA GLU A 515 15.50 -9.55 -13.71
C GLU A 515 14.38 -9.77 -12.68
N ILE A 516 14.16 -8.81 -11.77
CA ILE A 516 13.04 -8.88 -10.84
C ILE A 516 11.77 -8.91 -11.67
N GLN A 517 10.96 -9.95 -11.53
CA GLN A 517 9.71 -10.10 -12.28
C GLN A 517 8.64 -9.11 -11.82
N THR A 518 8.82 -8.50 -10.65
CA THR A 518 7.84 -7.65 -9.96
C THR A 518 8.44 -6.37 -9.37
N THR A 519 7.63 -5.53 -8.71
CA THR A 519 8.12 -4.29 -8.06
C THR A 519 7.80 -4.26 -6.57
N ALA A 520 8.79 -3.95 -5.74
CA ALA A 520 8.63 -3.81 -4.29
C ALA A 520 9.01 -2.39 -3.88
N TYR A 521 8.00 -1.60 -3.51
CA TYR A 521 8.10 -0.16 -3.30
C TYR A 521 8.07 0.19 -1.81
N GLY A 522 9.23 0.45 -1.21
CA GLY A 522 9.32 0.80 0.22
C GLY A 522 9.19 2.31 0.44
N ILE A 523 8.33 2.77 1.33
CA ILE A 523 8.21 4.20 1.66
C ILE A 523 8.81 4.49 3.02
N TYR A 524 9.84 5.33 3.05
CA TYR A 524 10.56 5.74 4.26
C TYR A 524 10.04 7.09 4.76
N PRO A 525 9.34 7.15 5.91
CA PRO A 525 8.91 8.40 6.51
C PRO A 525 10.05 9.14 7.22
N TYR A 526 10.15 10.45 7.00
CA TYR A 526 11.28 11.26 7.49
C TYR A 526 11.46 11.25 9.01
N TRP A 527 10.39 11.05 9.79
CA TRP A 527 10.46 11.02 11.25
C TRP A 527 11.09 9.75 11.81
N LYS A 528 11.31 8.71 11.00
CA LYS A 528 12.09 7.52 11.40
C LYS A 528 13.60 7.76 11.35
N THR A 529 14.05 8.96 10.98
CA THR A 529 15.49 9.31 10.93
C THR A 529 16.08 9.33 12.34
N GLY A 530 16.96 8.38 12.63
CA GLY A 530 17.69 8.26 13.89
C GLY A 530 19.14 8.77 13.84
N ASP A 531 19.85 8.65 14.97
CA ASP A 531 21.31 8.91 15.04
C ASP A 531 22.15 7.69 14.66
N ALA A 532 21.56 6.50 14.72
CA ALA A 532 22.18 5.25 14.33
C ALA A 532 21.88 4.92 12.86
N ALA A 533 22.78 4.16 12.23
CA ALA A 533 22.53 3.62 10.90
C ALA A 533 21.43 2.56 10.98
N GLN A 534 20.43 2.66 10.10
CA GLN A 534 19.34 1.70 9.97
C GLN A 534 19.68 0.67 8.89
N ALA A 535 19.57 -0.61 9.26
CA ALA A 535 19.90 -1.71 8.37
C ALA A 535 18.70 -2.09 7.49
N PHE A 536 18.87 -1.99 6.18
CA PHE A 536 17.84 -2.34 5.21
C PHE A 536 18.33 -3.43 4.26
N ASP A 537 17.48 -4.43 4.03
CA ASP A 537 17.71 -5.39 2.97
C ASP A 537 17.22 -4.79 1.64
N PHE A 538 18.17 -4.30 0.84
CA PHE A 538 17.86 -3.72 -0.45
C PHE A 538 17.48 -4.77 -1.50
N SER A 539 17.71 -6.08 -1.28
CA SER A 539 17.19 -7.12 -2.18
C SER A 539 15.67 -7.20 -2.17
N THR A 540 15.06 -6.80 -1.06
CA THR A 540 13.61 -6.72 -0.85
C THR A 540 12.97 -5.60 -1.65
N PHE A 541 13.61 -4.43 -1.75
CA PHE A 541 13.00 -3.22 -2.32
C PHE A 541 13.74 -2.73 -3.57
N ASN A 542 13.11 -2.87 -4.74
CA ASN A 542 13.70 -2.37 -5.99
C ASN A 542 13.59 -0.84 -6.12
N ARG A 543 12.60 -0.23 -5.45
CA ARG A 543 12.47 1.22 -5.31
C ARG A 543 12.14 1.58 -3.87
N VAL A 544 12.71 2.68 -3.40
CA VAL A 544 12.47 3.25 -2.09
C VAL A 544 12.12 4.72 -2.23
N ALA A 545 11.14 5.20 -1.48
CA ALA A 545 10.65 6.56 -1.57
C ALA A 545 10.85 7.29 -0.25
N TYR A 546 11.42 8.48 -0.29
CA TYR A 546 11.50 9.36 0.88
C TYR A 546 10.20 10.17 1.01
N PHE A 547 9.45 9.93 2.08
CA PHE A 547 8.30 10.74 2.47
C PHE A 547 8.75 11.83 3.45
N GLY A 548 8.84 13.07 2.95
CA GLY A 548 9.20 14.23 3.77
C GLY A 548 9.16 15.57 3.04
N LEU A 549 8.73 15.59 1.77
CA LEU A 549 8.60 16.80 0.99
C LEU A 549 7.12 17.11 0.74
N SER A 550 6.81 18.41 0.69
CA SER A 550 5.52 18.92 0.29
C SER A 550 5.69 20.04 -0.73
N ALA A 551 4.64 20.32 -1.51
CA ALA A 551 4.58 21.47 -2.39
C ALA A 551 3.90 22.65 -1.68
N GLY A 552 4.61 23.76 -1.52
CA GLY A 552 4.00 25.03 -1.11
C GLY A 552 2.97 25.51 -2.14
N ASP A 553 2.17 26.50 -1.77
CA ASP A 553 1.00 26.92 -2.56
C ASP A 553 1.38 27.55 -3.91
N ASN A 554 2.61 28.03 -4.01
CA ASN A 554 3.20 28.52 -5.24
C ASN A 554 3.93 27.42 -6.04
N GLY A 555 3.85 26.16 -5.64
CA GLY A 555 4.56 25.04 -6.27
C GLY A 555 6.03 24.90 -5.86
N LYS A 556 6.51 25.68 -4.88
CA LYS A 556 7.89 25.53 -4.38
C LYS A 556 8.00 24.29 -3.49
N LEU A 557 9.03 23.47 -3.68
CA LEU A 557 9.29 22.33 -2.81
C LEU A 557 9.72 22.80 -1.42
N MET A 558 9.18 22.15 -0.39
CA MET A 558 9.46 22.42 1.01
C MET A 558 9.63 21.11 1.77
N GLN A 559 10.48 21.12 2.80
CA GLN A 559 10.59 20.01 3.75
C GLN A 559 9.45 20.11 4.76
N ILE A 560 8.69 19.03 4.93
CA ILE A 560 7.57 18.93 5.89
C ILE A 560 8.07 19.24 7.30
N ASN A 561 7.34 20.08 8.03
CA ASN A 561 7.61 20.50 9.41
C ASN A 561 9.06 20.94 9.69
N SER A 562 9.70 21.55 8.70
CA SER A 562 11.01 22.18 8.86
C SER A 562 10.91 23.54 9.52
N ARG A 563 11.87 23.84 10.41
CA ARG A 563 11.94 25.17 11.04
C ARG A 563 12.40 26.21 10.01
N PRO A 564 11.85 27.44 10.01
CA PRO A 564 12.33 28.50 9.14
C PRO A 564 13.85 28.70 9.26
N GLY A 565 14.55 28.71 8.13
CA GLY A 565 16.01 28.85 8.07
C GLY A 565 16.82 27.60 8.47
N SER A 566 16.17 26.48 8.81
CA SER A 566 16.89 25.21 9.00
C SER A 566 17.41 24.67 7.68
N LYS A 567 18.57 24.02 7.73
CA LYS A 567 19.15 23.34 6.57
C LYS A 567 18.31 22.10 6.26
N THR A 568 17.75 22.02 5.06
CA THR A 568 16.87 20.91 4.64
C THR A 568 17.58 19.97 3.68
N LEU A 569 17.01 18.79 3.43
CA LEU A 569 17.49 17.91 2.35
C LEU A 569 17.36 18.53 0.95
N LEU A 570 16.51 19.54 0.76
CA LEU A 570 16.38 20.25 -0.51
C LEU A 570 17.60 21.16 -0.77
N ASP A 571 18.07 21.85 0.27
CA ASP A 571 19.15 22.82 0.17
C ASP A 571 20.55 22.20 0.40
N ASP A 572 20.61 21.08 1.14
CA ASP A 572 21.85 20.40 1.47
C ASP A 572 22.21 19.32 0.44
N ASN A 573 23.06 19.68 -0.52
CA ASN A 573 23.63 18.71 -1.46
C ASN A 573 24.95 18.08 -0.97
N SER A 574 25.25 18.12 0.34
CA SER A 574 26.48 17.52 0.86
C SER A 574 26.47 15.99 0.83
N ASP A 575 27.66 15.40 0.81
CA ASP A 575 27.89 13.95 0.75
C ASP A 575 27.22 13.19 1.89
N GLN A 576 27.07 13.83 3.07
CA GLN A 576 26.43 13.25 4.25
C GLN A 576 24.90 13.31 4.15
N ALA A 577 24.34 14.44 3.72
CA ALA A 577 22.89 14.59 3.56
C ALA A 577 22.32 13.67 2.48
N LYS A 578 23.11 13.35 1.44
CA LYS A 578 22.70 12.48 0.33
C LYS A 578 23.30 11.06 0.40
N ALA A 579 23.87 10.67 1.54
CA ALA A 579 24.51 9.37 1.71
C ALA A 579 23.56 8.19 1.46
N PHE A 580 22.31 8.29 1.94
CA PHE A 580 21.29 7.25 1.77
C PHE A 580 20.97 6.93 0.30
N ILE A 581 21.02 7.94 -0.59
CA ILE A 581 20.79 7.76 -2.04
C ILE A 581 21.87 6.88 -2.65
N ARG A 582 23.13 7.15 -2.25
CA ARG A 582 24.28 6.36 -2.69
C ARG A 582 24.18 4.94 -2.16
N GLU A 583 23.78 4.78 -0.89
CA GLU A 583 23.66 3.46 -0.27
C GLU A 583 22.61 2.60 -0.96
N ALA A 584 21.38 3.08 -1.13
CA ALA A 584 20.33 2.33 -1.84
C ALA A 584 20.77 1.94 -3.27
N ARG A 585 21.37 2.88 -4.02
CA ARG A 585 21.85 2.61 -5.40
C ARG A 585 23.06 1.69 -5.46
N ARG A 586 23.84 1.59 -4.39
CA ARG A 586 24.95 0.64 -4.29
C ARG A 586 24.43 -0.78 -4.41
N TYR A 587 23.23 -1.05 -3.88
CA TYR A 587 22.56 -2.35 -3.92
C TYR A 587 21.52 -2.47 -5.04
N GLY A 588 21.40 -1.45 -5.91
CA GLY A 588 20.54 -1.46 -7.09
C GLY A 588 19.15 -0.86 -6.89
N SER A 589 18.77 -0.51 -5.66
CA SER A 589 17.48 0.14 -5.37
C SER A 589 17.46 1.58 -5.90
N LYS A 590 16.35 1.95 -6.52
CA LYS A 590 16.09 3.32 -7.00
C LYS A 590 15.50 4.18 -5.89
N VAL A 591 15.80 5.48 -5.89
CA VAL A 591 15.34 6.39 -4.84
C VAL A 591 14.40 7.45 -5.40
N ASP A 592 13.16 7.46 -4.91
CA ASP A 592 12.12 8.40 -5.30
C ASP A 592 11.87 9.44 -4.21
N TRP A 593 11.41 10.62 -4.61
CA TRP A 593 10.94 11.67 -3.69
C TRP A 593 9.41 11.70 -3.69
N LEU A 594 8.79 11.47 -2.54
CA LEU A 594 7.35 11.57 -2.40
C LEU A 594 6.97 13.00 -2.01
N ILE A 595 6.17 13.65 -2.87
CA ILE A 595 5.69 15.01 -2.71
C ILE A 595 4.22 14.97 -2.31
N GLU A 596 3.95 15.40 -1.09
CA GLU A 596 2.59 15.53 -0.57
C GLU A 596 2.02 16.92 -0.90
N LYS A 597 0.71 16.99 -1.17
CA LYS A 597 -0.02 18.26 -1.23
C LYS A 597 -1.49 18.07 -0.86
N GLU A 598 -1.99 18.88 0.07
CA GLU A 598 -3.41 19.05 0.35
C GLU A 598 -3.98 20.27 -0.40
N PHE A 599 -5.01 20.06 -1.24
CA PHE A 599 -5.61 21.10 -2.08
C PHE A 599 -6.89 21.73 -1.49
N SER A 600 -7.58 21.05 -0.57
CA SER A 600 -8.87 21.52 -0.03
C SER A 600 -8.75 22.82 0.77
N ALA A 601 -7.61 23.07 1.40
CA ALA A 601 -7.40 24.21 2.29
C ALA A 601 -7.17 25.56 1.55
N ILE A 602 -7.05 25.57 0.22
CA ILE A 602 -6.43 26.68 -0.51
C ILE A 602 -7.26 27.13 -1.72
N PRO A 603 -8.17 28.10 -1.56
CA PRO A 603 -9.08 28.55 -2.61
C PRO A 603 -8.38 28.98 -3.91
N ASP A 604 -7.19 29.58 -3.84
CA ASP A 604 -6.45 30.07 -5.02
C ASP A 604 -6.06 28.95 -5.99
N LEU A 605 -5.88 27.72 -5.49
CA LEU A 605 -5.56 26.53 -6.30
C LEU A 605 -6.80 25.92 -6.98
N HIS A 606 -8.01 26.41 -6.67
CA HIS A 606 -9.25 26.08 -7.37
C HIS A 606 -9.53 27.03 -8.54
N THR A 607 -8.52 27.79 -8.97
CA THR A 607 -8.58 28.62 -10.17
C THR A 607 -7.59 28.13 -11.23
N ASP A 608 -7.97 28.26 -12.50
CA ASP A 608 -7.12 27.84 -13.62
C ASP A 608 -5.74 28.54 -13.61
N ALA A 609 -5.71 29.83 -13.29
CA ALA A 609 -4.47 30.60 -13.23
C ALA A 609 -3.57 30.19 -12.05
N GLY A 610 -4.15 30.01 -10.86
CA GLY A 610 -3.41 29.59 -9.67
C GLY A 610 -2.79 28.21 -9.84
N LEU A 611 -3.58 27.26 -10.35
CA LEU A 611 -3.12 25.89 -10.59
C LEU A 611 -2.05 25.82 -11.68
N LYS A 612 -2.15 26.64 -12.73
CA LYS A 612 -1.10 26.78 -13.74
C LYS A 612 0.22 27.26 -13.13
N ILE A 613 0.19 28.33 -12.33
CA ILE A 613 1.39 28.89 -11.68
C ILE A 613 2.02 27.85 -10.75
N PHE A 614 1.19 27.16 -9.96
CA PHE A 614 1.63 26.07 -9.08
C PHE A 614 2.38 24.99 -9.87
N PHE A 615 1.79 24.46 -10.93
CA PHE A 615 2.41 23.38 -11.70
C PHE A 615 3.64 23.80 -12.48
N ASP A 616 3.67 25.02 -13.04
CA ASP A 616 4.84 25.55 -13.73
C ASP A 616 6.05 25.65 -12.79
N ASN A 617 5.83 26.15 -11.58
CA ASN A 617 6.88 26.25 -10.57
C ASN A 617 7.30 24.87 -10.06
N LEU A 618 6.33 23.99 -9.76
CA LEU A 618 6.61 22.63 -9.27
C LEU A 618 7.44 21.85 -10.29
N LYS A 619 7.10 21.91 -11.58
CA LYS A 619 7.87 21.30 -12.67
C LYS A 619 9.33 21.75 -12.64
N ASN A 620 9.58 23.05 -12.55
CA ASN A 620 10.94 23.60 -12.53
C ASN A 620 11.72 23.13 -11.29
N GLN A 621 11.08 23.11 -10.12
CA GLN A 621 11.69 22.63 -8.89
C GLN A 621 12.05 21.15 -8.95
N LEU A 622 11.19 20.31 -9.55
CA LEU A 622 11.42 18.87 -9.70
C LEU A 622 12.52 18.55 -10.69
N VAL A 623 12.56 19.24 -11.84
CA VAL A 623 13.65 19.10 -12.81
C VAL A 623 14.98 19.51 -12.18
N GLN A 624 14.99 20.57 -11.38
CA GLN A 624 16.19 20.98 -10.63
C GLN A 624 16.59 19.93 -9.58
N LEU A 625 15.65 19.45 -8.77
CA LEU A 625 15.90 18.46 -7.73
C LEU A 625 16.48 17.17 -8.33
N LEU A 626 15.81 16.58 -9.32
CA LEU A 626 16.18 15.29 -9.91
C LEU A 626 17.39 15.40 -10.87
N GLY A 627 17.63 16.58 -11.44
CA GLY A 627 18.78 16.85 -12.31
C GLY A 627 20.08 17.20 -11.56
N THR A 628 20.00 17.53 -10.26
CA THR A 628 21.19 17.91 -9.48
C THR A 628 22.11 16.71 -9.25
N PRO A 629 23.40 16.75 -9.63
CA PRO A 629 24.34 15.64 -9.45
C PRO A 629 24.81 15.50 -7.99
N LEU A 630 25.11 14.27 -7.57
CA LEU A 630 25.73 13.98 -6.27
C LEU A 630 27.17 14.50 -6.22
N THR A 631 27.57 15.11 -5.10
CA THR A 631 28.89 15.77 -4.96
C THR A 631 30.00 14.87 -4.47
N ASP A 632 29.71 13.66 -4.03
CA ASP A 632 30.71 12.80 -3.41
C ASP A 632 31.77 12.36 -4.41
N ALA A 633 32.98 12.12 -3.91
CA ALA A 633 34.14 11.80 -4.75
C ALA A 633 33.90 10.55 -5.62
N GLY A 634 33.23 9.53 -5.09
CA GLY A 634 32.91 8.30 -5.81
C GLY A 634 31.95 8.53 -6.96
N SER A 635 30.90 9.33 -6.73
CA SER A 635 29.92 9.72 -7.74
C SER A 635 30.52 10.63 -8.82
N ARG A 636 31.30 11.64 -8.44
CA ARG A 636 31.95 12.58 -9.37
C ARG A 636 32.95 11.90 -10.30
N LEU A 637 33.73 10.97 -9.76
CA LEU A 637 34.74 10.25 -10.54
C LEU A 637 34.16 9.05 -11.30
N ARG A 638 32.90 8.67 -11.07
CA ARG A 638 32.26 7.50 -11.70
C ARG A 638 32.37 7.49 -13.24
N PRO A 639 32.10 8.61 -13.96
CA PRO A 639 32.25 8.61 -15.42
C PRO A 639 33.69 8.34 -15.87
N LEU A 640 34.68 8.88 -15.13
CA LEU A 640 36.09 8.68 -15.46
C LEU A 640 36.55 7.26 -15.12
N MET A 641 36.24 6.79 -13.91
CA MET A 641 36.65 5.47 -13.41
C MET A 641 36.03 4.34 -14.21
N THR A 642 34.86 4.57 -14.82
CA THR A 642 34.18 3.58 -15.66
C THR A 642 34.43 3.79 -17.15
N LEU A 643 35.35 4.69 -17.53
CA LEU A 643 35.67 5.05 -18.92
C LEU A 643 34.40 5.38 -19.75
N GLY A 644 33.47 6.13 -19.16
CA GLY A 644 32.22 6.53 -19.80
C GLY A 644 31.15 5.44 -19.85
N LEU A 645 31.26 4.35 -19.08
CA LEU A 645 30.18 3.36 -19.01
C LEU A 645 28.95 3.90 -18.26
N ALA A 646 29.18 4.64 -17.16
CA ALA A 646 28.13 5.15 -16.29
C ALA A 646 28.26 6.66 -16.04
N ALA A 647 27.13 7.36 -16.06
CA ALA A 647 27.06 8.78 -15.74
C ALA A 647 27.28 9.07 -14.24
N GLN A 648 27.47 10.35 -13.93
CA GLN A 648 27.42 10.83 -12.55
C GLN A 648 25.97 10.70 -12.03
N PRO A 649 25.76 10.05 -10.88
CA PRO A 649 24.41 9.90 -10.32
C PRO A 649 23.83 11.24 -9.87
N THR A 650 22.50 11.35 -9.89
CA THR A 650 21.76 12.56 -9.50
C THR A 650 21.02 12.41 -8.18
N ASN A 651 20.32 13.44 -7.73
CA ASN A 651 19.64 13.48 -6.43
C ASN A 651 18.37 12.62 -6.33
N GLY A 652 17.99 11.86 -7.34
CA GLY A 652 16.89 10.89 -7.29
C GLY A 652 16.72 10.15 -8.62
N ASP A 653 15.88 9.11 -8.60
CA ASP A 653 15.49 8.27 -9.74
C ASP A 653 14.00 8.42 -10.08
N GLY A 654 13.26 9.22 -9.31
CA GLY A 654 11.85 9.48 -9.58
C GLY A 654 11.20 10.40 -8.56
N VAL A 655 9.94 10.74 -8.85
CA VAL A 655 9.05 11.50 -7.98
C VAL A 655 7.70 10.80 -7.89
N THR A 656 7.08 10.83 -6.72
CA THR A 656 5.74 10.29 -6.48
C THR A 656 4.83 11.40 -5.97
N PHE A 657 3.74 11.65 -6.67
CA PHE A 657 2.77 12.68 -6.27
C PHE A 657 1.67 12.09 -5.39
N TYR A 658 1.53 12.59 -4.17
CA TYR A 658 0.40 12.30 -3.30
C TYR A 658 -0.43 13.57 -3.11
N PHE A 659 -1.35 13.81 -4.05
CA PHE A 659 -2.19 15.01 -4.11
C PHE A 659 -3.57 14.71 -3.54
N LYS A 660 -3.79 15.14 -2.30
CA LYS A 660 -5.03 14.94 -1.55
C LYS A 660 -6.06 16.00 -1.93
N ASN A 661 -7.32 15.57 -2.04
CA ASN A 661 -8.48 16.42 -2.34
C ASN A 661 -8.28 17.33 -3.57
N PHE A 662 -7.72 16.78 -4.64
CA PHE A 662 -7.44 17.53 -5.87
C PHE A 662 -8.73 18.13 -6.47
N PRO A 663 -8.68 19.36 -7.04
CA PRO A 663 -9.87 20.01 -7.59
C PRO A 663 -10.54 19.16 -8.68
N LYS A 664 -11.87 19.14 -8.70
CA LYS A 664 -12.69 18.22 -9.53
C LYS A 664 -13.12 18.84 -10.86
N GLU A 665 -12.80 20.10 -11.10
CA GLU A 665 -13.18 20.84 -12.28
C GLU A 665 -12.41 20.38 -13.53
N ALA A 666 -13.03 20.50 -14.70
CA ALA A 666 -12.43 20.07 -15.96
C ALA A 666 -11.07 20.76 -16.25
N PHE A 667 -10.94 22.05 -15.92
CA PHE A 667 -9.67 22.76 -16.10
C PHE A 667 -8.55 22.17 -15.22
N ALA A 668 -8.87 21.65 -14.02
CA ALA A 668 -7.87 21.10 -13.11
C ALA A 668 -7.26 19.82 -13.68
N LYS A 669 -8.11 18.98 -14.29
CA LYS A 669 -7.70 17.82 -15.07
C LYS A 669 -6.78 18.21 -16.24
N ASP A 670 -7.20 19.16 -17.07
CA ASP A 670 -6.39 19.62 -18.21
C ASP A 670 -5.02 20.17 -17.78
N ARG A 671 -4.97 20.86 -16.63
CA ARG A 671 -3.72 21.38 -16.04
C ARG A 671 -2.81 20.27 -15.54
N PHE A 672 -3.36 19.26 -14.87
CA PHE A 672 -2.57 18.10 -14.45
C PHE A 672 -2.03 17.32 -15.66
N ASP A 673 -2.83 17.12 -16.70
CA ASP A 673 -2.40 16.46 -17.95
C ASP A 673 -1.21 17.15 -18.59
N ALA A 674 -1.30 18.47 -18.74
CA ALA A 674 -0.23 19.28 -19.30
C ALA A 674 1.03 19.19 -18.44
N PHE A 675 0.89 19.36 -17.13
CA PHE A 675 1.98 19.25 -16.17
C PHE A 675 2.68 17.88 -16.24
N PHE A 676 1.92 16.79 -16.17
CA PHE A 676 2.45 15.42 -16.14
C PHE A 676 3.22 15.09 -17.43
N LYS A 677 2.64 15.42 -18.60
CA LYS A 677 3.27 15.19 -19.91
C LYS A 677 4.53 16.05 -20.10
N GLU A 678 4.47 17.33 -19.73
CA GLU A 678 5.61 18.23 -19.82
C GLU A 678 6.75 17.83 -18.88
N LEU A 679 6.43 17.46 -17.64
CA LEU A 679 7.42 17.01 -16.67
C LEU A 679 8.15 15.75 -17.17
N LYS A 680 7.42 14.73 -17.63
CA LYS A 680 8.03 13.51 -18.20
C LYS A 680 8.94 13.84 -19.39
N LYS A 681 8.53 14.78 -20.24
CA LYS A 681 9.33 15.22 -21.39
C LYS A 681 10.62 15.93 -20.96
N GLU A 682 10.56 16.85 -20.01
CA GLU A 682 11.75 17.57 -19.53
C GLU A 682 12.71 16.65 -18.76
N LEU A 683 12.19 15.72 -17.95
CA LEU A 683 13.01 14.71 -17.28
C LEU A 683 13.68 13.75 -18.29
N ALA A 684 12.95 13.32 -19.32
CA ALA A 684 13.53 12.48 -20.38
C ALA A 684 14.66 13.19 -21.13
N LYS A 685 14.53 14.50 -21.40
CA LYS A 685 15.63 15.31 -21.98
C LYS A 685 16.82 15.39 -21.04
N ALA A 686 16.58 15.60 -19.73
CA ALA A 686 17.64 15.65 -18.73
C ALA A 686 18.39 14.31 -18.64
N ASP A 687 17.66 13.19 -18.65
CA ASP A 687 18.23 11.83 -18.69
C ASP A 687 19.05 11.61 -19.96
N GLU A 688 18.53 11.99 -21.14
CA GLU A 688 19.26 11.85 -22.41
C GLU A 688 20.55 12.68 -22.41
N MET A 689 20.52 13.92 -21.91
CA MET A 689 21.71 14.77 -21.83
C MET A 689 22.74 14.17 -20.86
N ARG A 690 22.31 13.70 -19.69
CA ARG A 690 23.17 13.05 -18.69
C ARG A 690 23.81 11.79 -19.27
N ASP A 691 23.03 10.97 -19.97
CA ASP A 691 23.45 9.64 -20.39
C ASP A 691 23.93 9.57 -21.85
N ARG A 692 23.94 10.68 -22.62
CA ARG A 692 24.25 10.71 -24.07
C ARG A 692 25.49 9.89 -24.44
N TRP A 693 26.58 10.08 -23.70
CA TRP A 693 27.87 9.43 -23.94
C TRP A 693 28.08 8.15 -23.12
N ASN A 694 27.09 7.78 -22.31
CA ASN A 694 27.21 6.68 -21.36
C ASN A 694 26.53 5.41 -21.89
N GLY A 695 27.15 4.25 -21.63
CA GLY A 695 26.62 2.95 -22.06
C GLY A 695 25.36 2.54 -21.28
N ILE A 696 25.26 2.96 -20.02
CA ILE A 696 24.10 2.71 -19.15
C ILE A 696 23.19 3.93 -19.20
N LYS A 697 21.92 3.69 -19.54
CA LYS A 697 20.86 4.71 -19.50
C LYS A 697 20.06 4.51 -18.22
N ASN A 698 19.87 5.59 -17.46
CA ASN A 698 18.95 5.61 -16.33
C ASN A 698 17.72 6.44 -16.72
N HIS A 699 16.57 6.05 -16.20
CA HIS A 699 15.30 6.71 -16.48
C HIS A 699 14.66 7.20 -15.20
N THR A 700 14.20 8.44 -15.24
CA THR A 700 13.52 9.09 -14.14
C THR A 700 12.02 8.79 -14.20
N TYR A 701 11.45 8.35 -13.08
CA TYR A 701 10.05 7.97 -12.98
C TYR A 701 9.18 9.12 -12.48
N VAL A 702 7.95 9.19 -12.96
CA VAL A 702 6.91 10.08 -12.44
C VAL A 702 5.73 9.21 -12.04
N ASN A 703 5.58 8.99 -10.74
CA ASN A 703 4.59 8.10 -10.15
C ASN A 703 3.42 8.89 -9.55
N ILE A 704 2.28 8.22 -9.40
CA ILE A 704 1.07 8.77 -8.80
C ILE A 704 0.72 7.91 -7.58
N MET A 705 0.43 8.56 -6.46
CA MET A 705 -0.08 7.92 -5.26
C MET A 705 -1.49 8.44 -5.00
N THR A 706 -2.47 7.53 -4.97
CA THR A 706 -3.90 7.87 -4.86
C THR A 706 -4.65 6.82 -4.05
N THR A 707 -5.83 7.16 -3.53
CA THR A 707 -6.66 6.24 -2.77
C THR A 707 -7.50 5.33 -3.69
N GLN A 708 -7.94 4.19 -3.17
CA GLN A 708 -8.81 3.27 -3.89
C GLN A 708 -10.10 3.94 -4.36
N SER A 709 -10.82 4.66 -3.49
CA SER A 709 -12.05 5.36 -3.86
C SER A 709 -11.83 6.32 -5.03
N GLU A 710 -10.76 7.11 -5.00
CA GLU A 710 -10.45 8.08 -6.05
C GLU A 710 -10.03 7.39 -7.35
N PHE A 711 -9.36 6.25 -7.26
CA PHE A 711 -8.97 5.42 -8.40
C PHE A 711 -10.16 4.77 -9.09
N LEU A 712 -11.16 4.31 -8.33
CA LEU A 712 -12.38 3.69 -8.83
C LEU A 712 -13.41 4.72 -9.32
N ARG A 713 -13.34 5.96 -8.83
CA ARG A 713 -14.29 7.03 -9.17
C ARG A 713 -14.25 7.42 -10.65
N THR A 714 -15.41 7.54 -11.27
CA THR A 714 -15.50 8.03 -12.65
C THR A 714 -15.23 9.53 -12.74
N GLY A 715 -14.55 9.95 -13.80
CA GLY A 715 -14.28 11.37 -14.09
C GLY A 715 -13.16 12.03 -13.25
N SER A 716 -12.62 11.35 -12.23
CA SER A 716 -11.46 11.83 -11.46
C SER A 716 -10.17 11.92 -12.29
N VAL A 717 -9.28 12.84 -11.91
CA VAL A 717 -7.89 12.97 -12.40
C VAL A 717 -6.99 11.80 -11.97
N PHE A 718 -7.39 11.02 -10.97
CA PHE A 718 -6.66 9.81 -10.57
C PHE A 718 -7.45 8.53 -10.81
N SER A 719 -8.52 8.61 -11.61
CA SER A 719 -9.31 7.45 -12.02
C SER A 719 -8.52 6.48 -12.91
N THR A 720 -8.83 5.19 -12.82
CA THR A 720 -8.33 4.10 -13.69
C THR A 720 -8.23 4.52 -15.16
N GLY A 721 -9.35 4.90 -15.77
CA GLY A 721 -9.41 5.24 -17.19
C GLY A 721 -8.60 6.48 -17.57
N HIS A 722 -8.43 7.43 -16.65
CA HIS A 722 -7.61 8.60 -16.92
C HIS A 722 -6.11 8.32 -16.73
N ILE A 723 -5.75 7.46 -15.79
CA ILE A 723 -4.37 6.98 -15.62
C ILE A 723 -3.92 6.19 -16.85
N ASP A 724 -4.77 5.31 -17.42
CA ASP A 724 -4.43 4.64 -18.69
C ASP A 724 -4.25 5.68 -19.81
N PHE A 725 -5.10 6.71 -19.89
CA PHE A 725 -4.89 7.81 -20.85
C PHE A 725 -3.53 8.54 -20.68
N LEU A 726 -3.12 8.81 -19.44
CA LEU A 726 -1.87 9.50 -19.12
C LEU A 726 -0.63 8.65 -19.40
N THR A 727 -0.72 7.36 -19.09
CA THR A 727 0.41 6.41 -19.18
C THR A 727 0.50 5.72 -20.53
N GLN A 728 -0.63 5.59 -21.22
CA GLN A 728 -0.82 4.83 -22.45
C GLN A 728 -0.33 3.38 -22.31
N VAL A 729 -0.56 2.80 -21.13
CA VAL A 729 -0.03 1.46 -20.79
C VAL A 729 -0.67 0.38 -21.66
N SER A 730 -1.93 0.56 -22.03
CA SER A 730 -2.65 -0.28 -23.00
C SER A 730 -1.94 -0.47 -24.34
N LYS A 731 -1.11 0.50 -24.78
CA LYS A 731 -0.31 0.36 -26.03
C LYS A 731 0.72 -0.76 -25.99
N TYR A 732 1.09 -1.22 -24.80
CA TYR A 732 2.09 -2.27 -24.61
C TYR A 732 1.47 -3.65 -24.40
N ALA A 733 0.14 -3.78 -24.44
CA ALA A 733 -0.55 -5.06 -24.27
C ALA A 733 -0.13 -6.12 -25.32
N ASP A 734 0.22 -5.67 -26.52
CA ASP A 734 0.63 -6.53 -27.65
C ASP A 734 2.13 -6.82 -27.70
N ASP A 735 2.95 -6.08 -26.96
CA ASP A 735 4.41 -6.07 -27.14
C ASP A 735 5.12 -7.31 -26.56
N ASN A 736 4.40 -8.27 -25.96
CA ASN A 736 4.93 -9.44 -25.25
C ASN A 736 6.11 -9.11 -24.31
N LYS A 737 6.04 -7.93 -23.70
CA LYS A 737 7.01 -7.41 -22.74
C LYS A 737 6.72 -7.99 -21.36
N SER A 738 7.78 -8.25 -20.61
CA SER A 738 7.69 -8.55 -19.18
C SER A 738 7.18 -7.33 -18.38
N ILE A 739 6.67 -7.55 -17.17
CA ILE A 739 6.19 -6.49 -16.26
C ILE A 739 7.23 -5.37 -16.08
N PRO A 740 8.52 -5.66 -15.81
CA PRO A 740 9.54 -4.62 -15.65
C PRO A 740 9.81 -3.86 -16.94
N GLU A 741 9.72 -4.50 -18.11
CA GLU A 741 9.90 -3.83 -19.40
C GLU A 741 8.74 -2.89 -19.72
N ILE A 742 7.51 -3.25 -19.32
CA ILE A 742 6.35 -2.35 -19.40
C ILE A 742 6.55 -1.17 -18.45
N GLN A 743 6.90 -1.42 -17.19
CA GLN A 743 7.18 -0.37 -16.21
C GLN A 743 8.30 0.59 -16.69
N GLU A 744 9.38 0.06 -17.28
CA GLU A 744 10.49 0.85 -17.82
C GLU A 744 10.11 1.63 -19.10
N SER A 745 9.18 1.10 -19.89
CA SER A 745 8.63 1.80 -21.06
C SER A 745 7.69 2.93 -20.65
N VAL A 746 6.82 2.66 -19.66
CA VAL A 746 5.81 3.61 -19.16
C VAL A 746 6.43 4.69 -18.27
N LYS A 747 7.44 4.34 -17.46
CA LYS A 747 8.15 5.24 -16.51
C LYS A 747 7.22 5.90 -15.49
N THR A 748 6.18 5.17 -15.09
CA THR A 748 5.18 5.58 -14.10
C THR A 748 4.69 4.35 -13.36
N LEU A 749 4.63 4.46 -12.04
CA LEU A 749 3.93 3.53 -11.14
C LEU A 749 2.73 4.24 -10.50
N VAL A 750 1.71 3.47 -10.16
CA VAL A 750 0.51 3.90 -9.44
C VAL A 750 0.53 3.24 -8.06
N ILE A 751 0.90 3.99 -7.04
CA ILE A 751 0.91 3.53 -5.65
C ILE A 751 -0.50 3.71 -5.10
N LEU A 752 -1.21 2.61 -4.89
CA LEU A 752 -2.61 2.65 -4.53
C LEU A 752 -2.78 2.48 -3.03
N LEU A 753 -3.28 3.51 -2.33
CA LEU A 753 -3.64 3.39 -0.92
C LEU A 753 -4.90 2.54 -0.82
N MET A 754 -4.72 1.33 -0.31
CA MET A 754 -5.79 0.38 -0.10
C MET A 754 -6.64 0.86 1.08
N GLU A 755 -7.89 1.19 0.80
CA GLU A 755 -8.87 1.63 1.80
C GLU A 755 -9.43 0.44 2.60
N ASP A 756 -9.34 -0.78 2.04
CA ASP A 756 -9.62 -2.03 2.74
C ASP A 756 -8.32 -2.86 2.89
N PRO A 757 -7.97 -3.33 4.11
CA PRO A 757 -6.88 -4.26 4.30
C PRO A 757 -7.13 -5.67 3.71
N TYR A 758 -8.32 -5.99 3.19
CA TYR A 758 -8.68 -7.33 2.70
C TYR A 758 -8.74 -7.48 1.17
N TYR A 759 -8.95 -8.73 0.73
CA TYR A 759 -9.02 -9.10 -0.69
C TYR A 759 -10.16 -8.44 -1.45
N SER A 760 -11.23 -8.00 -0.79
CA SER A 760 -12.37 -7.33 -1.43
C SER A 760 -11.90 -6.16 -2.27
N ALA A 761 -11.15 -5.23 -1.69
CA ALA A 761 -10.59 -4.10 -2.43
C ALA A 761 -9.70 -4.52 -3.60
N LEU A 762 -8.87 -5.55 -3.40
CA LEU A 762 -8.01 -6.07 -4.46
C LEU A 762 -8.83 -6.73 -5.58
N ASP A 763 -9.95 -7.37 -5.26
CA ASP A 763 -10.93 -7.91 -6.21
C ASP A 763 -11.64 -6.79 -6.96
N GLU A 764 -12.00 -5.66 -6.32
CA GLU A 764 -12.58 -4.51 -7.02
C GLU A 764 -11.58 -3.94 -8.02
N ILE A 765 -10.33 -3.74 -7.61
CA ILE A 765 -9.27 -3.27 -8.51
C ILE A 765 -9.08 -4.28 -9.65
N TYR A 766 -9.09 -5.59 -9.35
CA TYR A 766 -8.97 -6.64 -10.36
C TYR A 766 -10.11 -6.59 -11.38
N ALA A 767 -11.34 -6.32 -10.94
CA ALA A 767 -12.52 -6.28 -11.80
C ALA A 767 -12.48 -5.14 -12.83
N VAL A 768 -11.71 -4.09 -12.56
CA VAL A 768 -11.76 -2.83 -13.33
C VAL A 768 -10.47 -2.53 -14.09
N THR A 769 -9.46 -3.39 -13.96
CA THR A 769 -8.14 -3.22 -14.56
C THR A 769 -7.80 -4.40 -15.47
N THR A 770 -7.12 -4.14 -16.59
CA THR A 770 -6.61 -5.20 -17.46
C THR A 770 -5.36 -5.84 -16.87
N SER A 771 -4.90 -6.96 -17.44
CA SER A 771 -3.58 -7.53 -17.06
C SER A 771 -2.44 -6.53 -17.27
N THR A 772 -2.52 -5.72 -18.32
CA THR A 772 -1.49 -4.73 -18.67
C THR A 772 -1.53 -3.52 -17.74
N ASP A 773 -2.71 -3.02 -17.36
CA ASP A 773 -2.83 -1.92 -16.41
C ASP A 773 -2.25 -2.29 -15.04
N ARG A 774 -2.52 -3.51 -14.58
CA ARG A 774 -2.05 -3.99 -13.28
C ARG A 774 -0.53 -4.01 -13.15
N THR A 775 0.19 -4.14 -14.27
CA THR A 775 1.66 -4.13 -14.26
C THR A 775 2.28 -2.84 -13.74
N ILE A 776 1.54 -1.72 -13.75
CA ILE A 776 2.03 -0.44 -13.21
C ILE A 776 1.39 -0.10 -11.85
N ILE A 777 0.47 -0.92 -11.34
CA ILE A 777 -0.23 -0.70 -10.06
C ILE A 777 0.56 -1.39 -8.95
N THR A 778 0.71 -0.69 -7.84
CA THR A 778 1.45 -1.13 -6.66
C THR A 778 0.57 -0.89 -5.43
N PRO A 779 -0.23 -1.88 -4.99
CA PRO A 779 -1.06 -1.77 -3.80
C PRO A 779 -0.20 -1.51 -2.56
N LEU A 780 -0.50 -0.46 -1.79
CA LEU A 780 0.22 -0.06 -0.60
C LEU A 780 -0.35 -0.75 0.65
N MET A 781 0.53 -1.37 1.44
CA MET A 781 0.19 -2.10 2.65
C MET A 781 0.65 -1.37 3.92
N PHE A 782 -0.21 -1.40 4.93
CA PHE A 782 -0.03 -0.80 6.27
C PHE A 782 -0.14 -1.90 7.35
N THR A 783 0.76 -2.89 7.32
CA THR A 783 0.63 -4.08 8.19
C THR A 783 1.92 -4.36 8.93
N ASP A 784 1.79 -4.78 10.19
CA ASP A 784 2.90 -5.29 10.97
C ASP A 784 3.24 -6.74 10.55
N TYR A 785 4.42 -6.90 9.96
CA TYR A 785 4.93 -8.18 9.50
C TYR A 785 5.89 -8.85 10.49
N SER A 786 6.09 -8.30 11.69
CA SER A 786 7.08 -8.84 12.64
C SER A 786 6.74 -10.23 13.17
N GLU A 787 5.45 -10.54 13.24
CA GLU A 787 4.97 -11.85 13.72
C GLU A 787 4.62 -12.79 12.58
N MET A 788 5.04 -12.48 11.34
CA MET A 788 4.74 -13.34 10.19
C MET A 788 5.41 -14.71 10.36
N ASP A 789 4.64 -15.79 10.19
CA ASP A 789 5.17 -17.16 10.30
C ASP A 789 5.23 -17.85 8.92
N ILE A 790 6.37 -18.48 8.60
CA ILE A 790 6.57 -19.28 7.37
C ILE A 790 6.37 -20.78 7.65
N LYS A 791 6.25 -21.22 8.92
CA LYS A 791 6.17 -22.65 9.27
C LYS A 791 4.86 -23.28 8.82
N ALA A 792 4.85 -23.70 7.56
CA ALA A 792 4.09 -24.84 7.09
C ALA A 792 4.72 -26.14 7.65
N ASP A 793 4.67 -26.34 8.97
CA ASP A 793 5.21 -27.56 9.57
C ASP A 793 4.37 -28.78 9.19
N GLY A 794 5.08 -29.85 8.82
CA GLY A 794 4.58 -30.98 8.07
C GLY A 794 3.42 -31.77 8.68
N HIS A 795 2.62 -32.34 7.79
CA HIS A 795 1.82 -33.56 7.96
C HIS A 795 0.60 -33.55 8.91
N SER A 796 0.08 -32.43 9.41
CA SER A 796 -1.21 -32.43 10.13
C SER A 796 -2.36 -31.76 9.35
N THR A 797 -3.54 -32.37 9.43
CA THR A 797 -4.66 -32.30 8.46
C THR A 797 -5.55 -31.04 8.46
N ARG A 798 -5.07 -29.87 8.88
CA ARG A 798 -5.75 -28.57 8.65
C ARG A 798 -4.74 -27.43 8.78
N HIS A 799 -4.16 -27.00 7.67
CA HIS A 799 -3.15 -25.94 7.64
C HIS A 799 -3.79 -24.55 7.77
N GLN A 800 -3.40 -23.79 8.79
CA GLN A 800 -3.63 -22.35 8.87
C GLN A 800 -2.41 -21.66 8.24
N ILE A 801 -2.56 -21.11 7.04
CA ILE A 801 -1.52 -20.28 6.40
C ILE A 801 -1.71 -18.86 6.95
N ASP A 802 -0.62 -18.20 7.32
CA ASP A 802 -0.63 -16.79 7.74
C ASP A 802 -1.31 -15.91 6.67
N GLU A 803 -2.32 -15.15 7.07
CA GLU A 803 -3.08 -14.28 6.15
C GLU A 803 -2.21 -13.17 5.53
N ARG A 804 -1.18 -12.71 6.25
CA ARG A 804 -0.20 -11.75 5.69
C ARG A 804 0.54 -12.36 4.52
N GLN A 805 0.97 -13.62 4.65
CA GLN A 805 1.66 -14.35 3.59
C GLN A 805 0.76 -14.56 2.37
N LYS A 806 -0.50 -14.97 2.58
CA LYS A 806 -1.46 -15.11 1.47
C LYS A 806 -1.69 -13.79 0.76
N ARG A 807 -1.84 -12.68 1.49
CA ARG A 807 -2.02 -11.35 0.91
C ARG A 807 -0.82 -10.93 0.05
N LEU A 808 0.39 -11.18 0.54
CA LEU A 808 1.61 -10.92 -0.22
C LEU A 808 1.66 -11.78 -1.50
N ALA A 809 1.29 -13.06 -1.42
CA ALA A 809 1.19 -13.94 -2.58
C ALA A 809 0.19 -13.42 -3.61
N TYR A 810 -1.00 -13.00 -3.16
CA TYR A 810 -2.02 -12.44 -4.03
C TYR A 810 -1.54 -11.17 -4.74
N ILE A 811 -0.92 -10.25 -4.01
CA ILE A 811 -0.44 -8.99 -4.57
C ILE A 811 0.66 -9.25 -5.59
N HIS A 812 1.62 -10.11 -5.24
CA HIS A 812 2.68 -10.54 -6.14
C HIS A 812 2.12 -11.11 -7.45
N GLU A 813 1.15 -12.02 -7.36
CA GLU A 813 0.62 -12.71 -8.54
C GLU A 813 -0.40 -11.91 -9.36
N SER A 814 -1.10 -10.97 -8.73
CA SER A 814 -2.17 -10.21 -9.39
C SER A 814 -1.69 -8.88 -9.97
N PHE A 815 -0.72 -8.23 -9.32
CA PHE A 815 -0.24 -6.91 -9.69
C PHE A 815 1.21 -6.91 -10.18
N GLY A 816 1.97 -7.97 -9.88
CA GLY A 816 3.40 -7.96 -10.17
C GLY A 816 4.13 -6.85 -9.42
N GLY A 817 3.62 -6.44 -8.25
CA GLY A 817 4.29 -5.53 -7.36
C GLY A 817 3.46 -5.09 -6.16
N GLY A 818 4.12 -4.69 -5.06
CA GLY A 818 3.52 -4.28 -3.81
C GLY A 818 4.27 -3.11 -3.16
N GLY A 819 3.53 -2.25 -2.49
CA GLY A 819 4.06 -1.10 -1.75
C GLY A 819 4.00 -1.35 -0.25
N PHE A 820 4.98 -0.81 0.48
CA PHE A 820 5.13 -1.06 1.91
C PHE A 820 5.34 0.25 2.67
N TRP A 821 4.46 0.50 3.65
CA TRP A 821 4.55 1.64 4.56
C TRP A 821 4.51 1.17 6.03
N PRO A 822 5.50 1.54 6.85
CA PRO A 822 6.80 2.08 6.45
C PRO A 822 7.68 1.01 5.75
N MET A 823 8.76 1.45 5.12
CA MET A 823 9.86 0.57 4.71
C MET A 823 10.44 -0.14 5.94
N ILE A 824 10.56 -1.46 5.86
CA ILE A 824 10.84 -2.33 7.01
C ILE A 824 12.34 -2.56 7.16
N GLU A 825 12.87 -2.39 8.38
CA GLU A 825 14.27 -2.68 8.72
C GLU A 825 14.52 -4.20 8.78
N TYR A 826 15.72 -4.66 8.41
CA TYR A 826 16.02 -6.09 8.30
C TYR A 826 16.28 -6.75 9.67
N THR A 827 17.34 -6.32 10.36
CA THR A 827 17.73 -6.86 11.67
C THR A 827 18.02 -5.73 12.65
N ASN A 828 17.79 -5.98 13.95
CA ASN A 828 17.92 -4.97 15.01
C ASN A 828 17.13 -3.69 14.68
N SER A 829 15.90 -3.88 14.23
CA SER A 829 15.00 -2.79 13.89
C SER A 829 14.93 -1.77 15.03
N SER A 830 14.73 -0.51 14.67
CA SER A 830 14.57 0.58 15.63
C SER A 830 13.39 0.40 16.60
N ASP A 831 12.41 -0.44 16.27
CA ASP A 831 11.26 -0.80 17.12
C ASP A 831 11.48 -2.08 17.95
N GLY A 832 12.63 -2.77 17.79
CA GLY A 832 12.97 -3.99 18.51
C GLY A 832 12.31 -5.27 17.99
N LYS A 833 11.61 -5.20 16.85
CA LYS A 833 10.92 -6.34 16.21
C LYS A 833 11.79 -7.06 15.17
N ASP A 834 11.54 -8.35 14.94
CA ASP A 834 12.25 -9.13 13.91
C ASP A 834 11.40 -9.23 12.63
N TYR A 835 11.93 -8.75 11.51
CA TYR A 835 11.26 -8.81 10.21
C TYR A 835 12.01 -9.70 9.20
N SER A 836 12.92 -10.55 9.68
CA SER A 836 13.71 -11.45 8.82
C SER A 836 12.83 -12.37 7.97
N VAL A 837 11.75 -12.90 8.54
CA VAL A 837 10.76 -13.74 7.84
C VAL A 837 10.13 -13.00 6.66
N PHE A 838 9.70 -11.75 6.88
CA PHE A 838 9.14 -10.90 5.83
C PHE A 838 10.15 -10.63 4.72
N ASN A 839 11.35 -10.19 5.07
CA ASN A 839 12.39 -9.89 4.08
C ASN A 839 12.77 -11.12 3.26
N ASN A 840 12.92 -12.28 3.91
CA ASN A 840 13.16 -13.55 3.23
C ASN A 840 12.04 -13.92 2.25
N TYR A 841 10.77 -13.72 2.65
CA TYR A 841 9.64 -13.97 1.76
C TYR A 841 9.64 -13.03 0.55
N ILE A 842 9.79 -11.73 0.76
CA ILE A 842 9.80 -10.74 -0.33
C ILE A 842 11.01 -10.96 -1.25
N GLY A 843 12.21 -11.14 -0.69
CA GLY A 843 13.41 -11.45 -1.46
C GLY A 843 13.24 -12.71 -2.30
N LYS A 844 12.60 -13.75 -1.76
CA LYS A 844 12.32 -15.00 -2.50
C LYS A 844 11.25 -14.86 -3.57
N HIS A 845 10.16 -14.13 -3.29
CA HIS A 845 8.96 -14.14 -4.14
C HIS A 845 8.85 -12.92 -5.05
N PHE A 846 9.13 -11.71 -4.57
CA PHE A 846 9.07 -10.50 -5.38
C PHE A 846 10.36 -10.30 -6.20
N SER A 847 11.50 -10.71 -5.65
CA SER A 847 12.82 -10.62 -6.29
C SER A 847 13.49 -11.98 -6.55
N PRO A 848 12.82 -12.98 -7.19
CA PRO A 848 13.36 -14.32 -7.42
C PRO A 848 14.47 -14.27 -8.48
N GLY A 849 15.67 -13.84 -8.09
CA GLY A 849 16.73 -13.51 -9.03
C GLY A 849 18.04 -14.26 -8.81
N TYR A 850 18.41 -14.60 -7.58
CA TYR A 850 19.67 -15.31 -7.34
C TYR A 850 19.61 -16.13 -6.05
N ASN A 851 19.46 -17.45 -6.19
CA ASN A 851 19.96 -18.34 -5.16
C ASN A 851 21.50 -18.25 -5.18
N GLU A 852 22.07 -17.63 -4.15
CA GLU A 852 23.35 -17.99 -3.53
C GLU A 852 24.58 -18.14 -4.44
N SER A 853 24.87 -17.15 -5.28
CA SER A 853 26.24 -16.94 -5.74
C SER A 853 26.85 -15.82 -4.91
N LEU A 854 27.73 -16.17 -3.96
CA LEU A 854 28.55 -15.23 -3.17
C LEU A 854 29.21 -14.14 -4.04
N TRP A 855 29.40 -14.43 -5.32
CA TRP A 855 29.95 -13.54 -6.33
C TRP A 855 29.02 -12.37 -6.70
N ASN A 856 27.70 -12.55 -6.70
CA ASN A 856 26.75 -11.52 -7.15
C ASN A 856 26.47 -10.46 -6.11
N GLU A 857 26.36 -10.83 -4.84
CA GLU A 857 26.25 -9.88 -3.72
C GLU A 857 27.49 -8.98 -3.66
N THR A 858 28.67 -9.61 -3.71
CA THR A 858 29.94 -8.89 -3.72
C THR A 858 30.10 -8.02 -4.97
N LEU A 859 29.73 -8.54 -6.15
CA LEU A 859 29.80 -7.79 -7.41
C LEU A 859 28.92 -6.56 -7.35
N CYS A 860 27.69 -6.67 -6.88
CA CYS A 860 26.76 -5.55 -6.90
C CYS A 860 27.18 -4.45 -5.91
N GLY A 861 27.46 -4.79 -4.65
CA GLY A 861 27.89 -3.83 -3.64
C GLY A 861 29.22 -3.12 -3.97
N TYR A 862 30.07 -3.76 -4.78
CA TYR A 862 31.38 -3.21 -5.18
C TYR A 862 31.53 -3.01 -6.69
N ARG A 863 30.43 -3.01 -7.47
CA ARG A 863 30.45 -3.02 -8.94
C ARG A 863 31.35 -1.95 -9.51
N TRP A 864 31.09 -0.71 -9.10
CA TRP A 864 31.82 0.45 -9.60
C TRP A 864 33.28 0.47 -9.17
N LEU A 865 33.58 -0.03 -7.97
CA LEU A 865 34.96 -0.14 -7.47
C LEU A 865 35.74 -1.20 -8.25
N LEU A 866 35.13 -2.36 -8.53
CA LEU A 866 35.75 -3.42 -9.33
C LEU A 866 36.03 -2.96 -10.76
N ILE A 867 35.07 -2.28 -11.41
CA ILE A 867 35.27 -1.68 -12.73
C ILE A 867 36.39 -0.64 -12.69
N ALA A 868 36.44 0.21 -11.66
CA ALA A 868 37.50 1.21 -11.49
C ALA A 868 38.89 0.57 -11.36
N ILE A 869 39.03 -0.43 -10.47
CA ILE A 869 40.28 -1.16 -10.25
C ILE A 869 40.73 -1.83 -11.55
N MET A 870 39.81 -2.52 -12.24
CA MET A 870 40.08 -3.15 -13.53
C MET A 870 40.58 -2.12 -14.56
N ASN A 871 39.88 -1.00 -14.73
CA ASN A 871 40.28 0.04 -15.69
C ASN A 871 41.64 0.66 -15.36
N ILE A 872 41.91 0.95 -14.08
CA ILE A 872 43.22 1.46 -13.64
C ILE A 872 44.32 0.44 -13.96
N TRP A 873 44.10 -0.84 -13.67
CA TRP A 873 45.08 -1.89 -13.98
C TRP A 873 45.28 -2.07 -15.49
N LEU A 874 44.23 -2.01 -16.29
CA LEU A 874 44.34 -2.07 -17.76
C LEU A 874 45.16 -0.90 -18.31
N LEU A 875 44.98 0.31 -17.78
CA LEU A 875 45.78 1.48 -18.15
C LEU A 875 47.25 1.32 -17.74
N LEU A 876 47.52 0.82 -16.53
CA LEU A 876 48.88 0.54 -16.07
C LEU A 876 49.55 -0.56 -16.90
N ALA A 877 48.81 -1.62 -17.24
CA ALA A 877 49.24 -2.70 -18.11
C ALA A 877 49.58 -2.19 -19.52
N LEU A 878 48.72 -1.35 -20.10
CA LEU A 878 48.96 -0.72 -21.39
C LEU A 878 50.22 0.16 -21.36
N ALA A 879 50.33 1.03 -20.35
CA ALA A 879 51.50 1.89 -20.17
C ALA A 879 52.79 1.06 -20.02
N TYR A 880 52.74 -0.01 -19.23
CA TYR A 880 53.84 -0.96 -19.07
C TYR A 880 54.25 -1.60 -20.40
N LEU A 881 53.29 -2.11 -21.20
CA LEU A 881 53.57 -2.72 -22.49
C LEU A 881 54.18 -1.72 -23.48
N VAL A 882 53.59 -0.52 -23.58
CA VAL A 882 54.08 0.55 -24.47
C VAL A 882 55.48 1.01 -24.06
N ILE A 883 55.70 1.27 -22.77
CA ILE A 883 57.01 1.73 -22.29
C ILE A 883 58.07 0.65 -22.55
N LEU A 884 57.80 -0.60 -22.14
CA LEU A 884 58.81 -1.65 -22.12
C LEU A 884 59.08 -2.29 -23.49
N PHE A 885 58.07 -2.47 -24.33
CA PHE A 885 58.20 -3.14 -25.64
C PHE A 885 58.25 -2.18 -26.83
N TYR A 886 57.73 -0.96 -26.71
CA TYR A 886 57.75 0.00 -27.82
C TYR A 886 58.78 1.12 -27.60
N VAL A 887 58.64 1.89 -26.51
CA VAL A 887 59.49 3.07 -26.27
C VAL A 887 60.93 2.66 -25.96
N TYR A 888 61.12 1.71 -25.05
CA TYR A 888 62.45 1.35 -24.56
C TYR A 888 63.36 0.74 -25.65
N PRO A 889 62.90 -0.23 -26.46
CA PRO A 889 63.72 -0.79 -27.53
C PRO A 889 64.09 0.24 -28.59
N HIS A 890 63.19 1.18 -28.91
CA HIS A 890 63.43 2.24 -29.90
C HIS A 890 64.41 3.31 -29.41
N ARG A 891 64.40 3.66 -28.11
CA ARG A 891 65.21 4.76 -27.59
C ARG A 891 66.54 4.33 -26.96
N CYS A 892 66.58 3.20 -26.26
CA CYS A 892 67.69 2.90 -25.35
C CYS A 892 68.52 1.66 -25.76
N LYS A 893 68.13 0.92 -26.81
CA LYS A 893 68.76 -0.32 -27.33
C LYS A 893 68.94 -1.50 -26.33
N LYS A 894 69.10 -1.28 -25.01
CA LYS A 894 69.24 -2.33 -23.97
C LYS A 894 68.65 -1.89 -22.63
N LEU A 895 67.74 -2.70 -22.05
CA LEU A 895 67.20 -2.47 -20.70
C LEU A 895 68.29 -2.53 -19.61
N PRO A 896 68.19 -1.73 -18.54
CA PRO A 896 69.12 -1.79 -17.42
C PRO A 896 68.95 -3.15 -16.72
N VAL A 897 70.04 -3.70 -16.19
CA VAL A 897 70.08 -5.07 -15.64
C VAL A 897 69.00 -5.28 -14.56
N TYR A 898 68.73 -4.27 -13.73
CA TYR A 898 67.75 -4.33 -12.64
C TYR A 898 66.28 -4.31 -13.09
N ILE A 899 65.97 -3.89 -14.33
CA ILE A 899 64.60 -3.88 -14.91
C ILE A 899 64.42 -5.03 -15.90
N ARG A 900 65.50 -5.73 -16.27
CA ARG A 900 65.45 -6.77 -17.33
C ARG A 900 64.48 -7.90 -17.00
N TRP A 901 64.28 -8.23 -15.73
CA TRP A 901 63.30 -9.23 -15.30
C TRP A 901 61.85 -8.86 -15.67
N LEU A 902 61.52 -7.56 -15.78
CA LEU A 902 60.21 -7.12 -16.23
C LEU A 902 59.95 -7.45 -17.70
N SER A 903 60.98 -7.63 -18.53
CA SER A 903 60.78 -8.10 -19.91
C SER A 903 60.58 -9.61 -20.02
N HIS A 904 60.72 -10.35 -18.91
CA HIS A 904 60.59 -11.80 -18.91
C HIS A 904 59.12 -12.20 -19.14
N PRO A 905 58.82 -13.17 -20.01
CA PRO A 905 57.44 -13.58 -20.32
C PRO A 905 56.62 -13.92 -19.08
N LEU A 906 57.24 -14.55 -18.08
CA LEU A 906 56.59 -14.85 -16.80
C LEU A 906 56.14 -13.58 -16.06
N ALA A 907 56.96 -12.52 -16.04
CA ALA A 907 56.61 -11.26 -15.39
C ALA A 907 55.46 -10.55 -16.13
N VAL A 908 55.48 -10.57 -17.46
CA VAL A 908 54.40 -10.04 -18.31
C VAL A 908 53.08 -10.77 -18.01
N VAL A 909 53.10 -12.11 -18.00
CA VAL A 909 51.90 -12.91 -17.69
C VAL A 909 51.40 -12.62 -16.27
N THR A 910 52.28 -12.61 -15.27
CA THR A 910 51.88 -12.34 -13.87
C THR A 910 51.28 -10.94 -13.70
N LEU A 911 51.76 -9.93 -14.43
CA LEU A 911 51.25 -8.57 -14.34
C LEU A 911 49.94 -8.36 -15.11
N LEU A 912 49.73 -9.08 -16.21
CA LEU A 912 48.53 -8.97 -17.05
C LEU A 912 47.39 -9.90 -16.63
N LEU A 913 47.69 -11.02 -15.97
CA LEU A 913 46.68 -12.02 -15.61
C LEU A 913 45.59 -11.47 -14.67
N PRO A 914 45.90 -10.74 -13.57
CA PRO A 914 44.87 -10.20 -12.69
C PRO A 914 43.83 -9.29 -13.37
N PRO A 915 44.19 -8.25 -14.15
CA PRO A 915 43.20 -7.42 -14.83
C PRO A 915 42.41 -8.17 -15.90
N ILE A 916 43.03 -9.14 -16.60
CA ILE A 916 42.32 -9.95 -17.60
C ILE A 916 41.29 -10.85 -16.92
N VAL A 917 41.65 -11.51 -15.81
CA VAL A 917 40.71 -12.36 -15.05
C VAL A 917 39.56 -11.52 -14.51
N LEU A 918 39.85 -10.34 -13.95
CA LEU A 918 38.80 -9.43 -13.47
C LEU A 918 37.91 -8.91 -14.61
N TRP A 919 38.48 -8.62 -15.77
CA TRP A 919 37.73 -8.21 -16.96
C TRP A 919 36.81 -9.31 -17.49
N VAL A 920 37.31 -10.55 -17.61
CA VAL A 920 36.50 -11.72 -18.00
C VAL A 920 35.40 -11.96 -16.96
N TYR A 921 35.73 -11.86 -15.68
CA TYR A 921 34.75 -11.97 -14.60
C TYR A 921 33.62 -10.94 -14.75
N LEU A 922 33.95 -9.67 -15.01
CA LEU A 922 32.95 -8.62 -15.21
C LEU A 922 32.09 -8.85 -16.46
N ILE A 923 32.65 -9.35 -17.57
CA ILE A 923 31.88 -9.70 -18.77
C ILE A 923 30.88 -10.83 -18.49
N VAL A 924 31.27 -11.83 -17.72
CA VAL A 924 30.44 -13.01 -17.45
C VAL A 924 29.39 -12.72 -16.38
N ALA A 925 29.77 -12.00 -15.32
CA ALA A 925 28.93 -11.81 -14.15
C ALA A 925 28.13 -10.50 -14.15
N ASP A 926 28.57 -9.45 -14.85
CA ASP A 926 27.86 -8.17 -14.91
C ASP A 926 27.10 -7.99 -16.24
N PRO A 927 25.76 -8.08 -16.26
CA PRO A 927 24.97 -7.90 -17.49
C PRO A 927 25.03 -6.47 -18.05
N LEU A 928 25.51 -5.50 -17.27
CA LEU A 928 25.73 -4.13 -17.75
C LEU A 928 27.08 -3.97 -18.46
N PHE A 929 28.01 -4.90 -18.27
CA PHE A 929 29.35 -4.85 -18.83
C PHE A 929 29.44 -5.64 -20.14
N LYS A 930 28.99 -5.01 -21.24
CA LYS A 930 29.02 -5.62 -22.59
C LYS A 930 30.44 -5.61 -23.19
N ILE A 931 30.75 -6.62 -24.02
CA ILE A 931 32.02 -6.75 -24.77
C ILE A 931 32.35 -5.52 -25.63
N ILE A 932 31.33 -4.77 -26.07
CA ILE A 932 31.48 -3.62 -26.99
C ILE A 932 31.74 -2.30 -26.23
N ASN A 933 31.86 -2.32 -24.89
CA ASN A 933 32.19 -1.10 -24.14
C ASN A 933 33.68 -0.70 -24.31
N LEU A 934 33.98 0.58 -24.06
CA LEU A 934 35.34 1.13 -24.22
C LEU A 934 36.37 0.39 -23.36
N SER A 935 36.02 0.04 -22.13
CA SER A 935 36.85 -0.79 -21.23
C SER A 935 37.22 -2.14 -21.85
N SER A 936 36.28 -2.80 -22.53
CA SER A 936 36.52 -4.08 -23.18
C SER A 936 37.34 -3.95 -24.45
N LEU A 937 37.16 -2.87 -25.21
CA LEU A 937 38.06 -2.54 -26.32
C LEU A 937 39.50 -2.35 -25.82
N PHE A 938 39.70 -1.64 -24.70
CA PHE A 938 41.01 -1.53 -24.06
C PHE A 938 41.56 -2.89 -23.62
N GLY A 939 40.72 -3.73 -23.01
CA GLY A 939 41.09 -5.11 -22.64
C GLY A 939 41.58 -5.91 -23.85
N LEU A 940 40.84 -5.88 -24.96
CA LEU A 940 41.21 -6.55 -26.22
C LEU A 940 42.51 -6.00 -26.81
N VAL A 941 42.72 -4.69 -26.78
CA VAL A 941 43.97 -4.06 -27.24
C VAL A 941 45.16 -4.51 -26.39
N VAL A 942 45.02 -4.53 -25.06
CA VAL A 942 46.08 -5.00 -24.15
C VAL A 942 46.42 -6.47 -24.43
N ILE A 943 45.41 -7.32 -24.63
CA ILE A 943 45.61 -8.73 -25.00
C ILE A 943 46.33 -8.84 -26.35
N GLY A 944 45.89 -8.08 -27.36
CA GLY A 944 46.51 -8.07 -28.68
C GLY A 944 47.98 -7.65 -28.65
N LEU A 945 48.30 -6.58 -27.90
CA LEU A 945 49.68 -6.12 -27.69
C LEU A 945 50.52 -7.14 -26.91
N ALA A 946 49.93 -7.80 -25.91
CA ALA A 946 50.59 -8.85 -25.15
C ALA A 946 50.95 -10.05 -26.05
N LEU A 947 50.00 -10.52 -26.86
CA LEU A 947 50.23 -11.61 -27.82
C LEU A 947 51.29 -11.23 -28.87
N TRP A 948 51.23 -10.01 -29.41
CA TRP A 948 52.22 -9.50 -30.35
C TRP A 948 53.62 -9.45 -29.72
N SER A 949 53.74 -8.88 -28.53
CA SER A 949 55.00 -8.81 -27.79
C SER A 949 55.57 -10.20 -27.45
N GLY A 950 54.71 -11.17 -27.12
CA GLY A 950 55.09 -12.55 -26.89
C GLY A 950 55.60 -13.25 -28.14
N LEU A 951 54.93 -13.06 -29.28
CA LEU A 951 55.37 -13.60 -30.58
C LEU A 951 56.72 -13.03 -31.00
N ASP A 952 56.92 -11.72 -30.84
CA ASP A 952 58.19 -11.08 -31.18
C ASP A 952 59.32 -11.50 -30.23
N ALA A 953 59.04 -11.69 -28.94
CA ALA A 953 60.00 -12.29 -28.01
C ALA A 953 60.40 -13.71 -28.42
N ILE A 954 59.44 -14.54 -28.87
CA ILE A 954 59.72 -15.89 -29.38
C ILE A 954 60.54 -15.84 -30.67
N LYS A 955 60.24 -14.92 -31.59
CA LYS A 955 61.06 -14.71 -32.80
C LYS A 955 62.49 -14.32 -32.44
N ALA A 956 62.67 -13.38 -31.51
CA ALA A 956 63.99 -12.96 -31.03
C ALA A 956 64.78 -14.11 -30.36
N LEU A 957 64.09 -15.02 -29.67
CA LEU A 957 64.71 -16.24 -29.12
C LEU A 957 65.11 -17.24 -30.22
N LYS A 958 64.29 -17.38 -31.28
CA LYS A 958 64.62 -18.21 -32.45
C LYS A 958 65.76 -17.62 -33.28
N GLU A 959 65.91 -16.30 -33.30
CA GLU A 959 67.02 -15.58 -33.96
C GLU A 959 68.33 -15.62 -33.15
N GLN A 960 68.45 -16.45 -32.11
CA GLN A 960 69.75 -16.77 -31.53
C GLN A 960 70.68 -17.31 -32.62
N LYS A 961 71.53 -16.40 -33.11
CA LYS A 961 72.57 -16.65 -34.11
C LYS A 961 73.29 -17.95 -33.75
N PRO A 962 73.52 -18.85 -34.73
CA PRO A 962 74.30 -20.06 -34.50
C PRO A 962 75.59 -19.66 -33.79
N ASN A 963 75.82 -20.31 -32.66
CA ASN A 963 76.84 -19.99 -31.68
C ASN A 963 78.19 -19.87 -32.39
N ARG A 964 78.63 -18.64 -32.71
CA ARG A 964 79.85 -18.39 -33.51
C ARG A 964 81.12 -18.92 -32.82
N ASN A 965 81.01 -19.26 -31.53
CA ASN A 965 82.07 -19.89 -30.74
C ASN A 965 82.16 -21.43 -30.88
N LEU A 966 81.19 -22.11 -31.50
CA LEU A 966 81.30 -23.55 -31.82
C LEU A 966 81.99 -23.82 -33.17
N LEU A 967 82.15 -22.80 -34.02
CA LEU A 967 82.91 -22.89 -35.28
C LEU A 967 84.42 -22.72 -35.10
N HIS A 968 84.90 -22.33 -33.91
CA HIS A 968 86.34 -22.20 -33.65
C HIS A 968 87.05 -23.51 -33.24
N HIS A 969 86.32 -24.62 -33.03
CA HIS A 969 86.90 -25.90 -32.61
C HIS A 969 86.92 -27.01 -33.66
N GLN A 970 86.59 -26.73 -34.92
CA GLN A 970 86.80 -27.67 -36.03
C GLN A 970 87.92 -27.19 -36.96
N LYS A 971 89.17 -27.36 -36.49
CA LYS A 971 90.36 -27.47 -37.34
C LYS A 971 90.73 -28.96 -37.42
N PRO A 972 90.80 -29.54 -38.62
CA PRO A 972 91.78 -30.58 -38.90
C PRO A 972 92.88 -30.03 -39.81
N ALA A 973 94.10 -30.25 -39.33
CA ALA A 973 95.38 -30.41 -40.00
C ALA A 973 95.53 -29.99 -41.47
N ALA A 974 96.51 -29.11 -41.68
CA ALA A 974 97.15 -28.85 -42.95
C ALA A 974 97.85 -30.10 -43.52
N ILE A 975 97.82 -30.23 -44.85
CA ILE A 975 98.90 -30.83 -45.65
C ILE A 975 99.16 -29.87 -46.82
N PRO A 976 100.41 -29.41 -47.03
CA PRO A 976 100.75 -28.56 -48.17
C PRO A 976 101.09 -29.43 -49.38
N THR A 977 100.67 -29.03 -50.57
CA THR A 977 101.29 -29.53 -51.81
C THR A 977 101.44 -28.43 -52.84
N ARG A 978 102.60 -28.50 -53.47
CA ARG A 978 103.34 -27.51 -54.23
C ARG A 978 102.93 -27.53 -55.71
N GLN A 979 103.01 -26.36 -56.33
CA GLN A 979 102.89 -26.02 -57.75
C GLN A 979 103.32 -27.11 -58.76
N GLN A 980 102.57 -27.23 -59.88
CA GLN A 980 103.11 -27.04 -61.23
C GLN A 980 102.01 -26.88 -62.29
N ALA A 981 102.38 -26.18 -63.37
CA ALA A 981 101.60 -25.62 -64.46
C ALA A 981 101.32 -26.60 -65.61
N ALA A 982 100.31 -26.31 -66.45
CA ALA A 982 100.41 -26.12 -67.92
C ALA A 982 99.01 -26.04 -68.58
N GLU A 983 98.86 -25.09 -69.52
CA GLU A 983 98.16 -25.10 -70.83
C GLU A 983 96.83 -25.89 -70.99
N THR A 984 95.78 -25.42 -71.68
CA THR A 984 95.75 -24.87 -73.05
C THR A 984 94.33 -24.35 -73.39
N ASP A 985 94.26 -23.34 -74.26
CA ASP A 985 93.28 -23.05 -75.33
C ASP A 985 91.76 -22.92 -75.14
N GLY A 986 91.21 -21.87 -75.77
CA GLY A 986 89.86 -21.86 -76.35
C GLY A 986 89.21 -20.48 -76.44
N ASP A 987 89.41 -19.79 -77.56
CA ASP A 987 88.66 -18.66 -78.16
C ASP A 987 87.12 -18.84 -78.09
N GLU A 988 86.20 -17.84 -78.15
CA GLU A 988 85.91 -16.76 -79.12
C GLU A 988 84.72 -15.95 -78.50
N LEU A 989 84.68 -14.59 -78.51
CA LEU A 989 83.88 -13.69 -79.39
C LEU A 989 82.42 -14.17 -79.66
N ASP A 990 81.35 -13.37 -79.75
CA ASP A 990 81.06 -11.94 -79.77
C ASP A 990 79.50 -11.86 -79.70
N GLU A 991 78.94 -10.91 -78.94
CA GLU A 991 78.14 -9.77 -79.46
C GLU A 991 76.66 -10.00 -79.82
N ASN A 992 75.91 -8.92 -79.56
CA ASN A 992 74.71 -8.43 -80.24
C ASN A 992 73.35 -9.03 -79.84
N GLU A 993 72.24 -8.28 -79.74
CA GLU A 993 71.88 -6.86 -79.95
C GLU A 993 70.33 -6.86 -79.73
N VAL A 994 69.78 -6.10 -78.77
CA VAL A 994 69.02 -4.83 -78.94
C VAL A 994 67.53 -4.97 -79.27
N ASP A 995 66.82 -3.94 -78.81
CA ASP A 995 65.49 -3.41 -79.08
C ASP A 995 64.28 -4.08 -78.44
N ASP A 996 63.61 -3.41 -77.49
CA ASP A 996 62.84 -2.14 -77.55
C ASP A 996 61.46 -2.35 -78.18
N SER A 997 60.42 -2.05 -77.39
CA SER A 997 59.49 -0.97 -77.71
C SER A 997 58.35 -0.93 -76.68
N ASP A 998 58.32 0.21 -75.98
CA ASP A 998 57.13 0.80 -75.37
C ASP A 998 56.02 1.02 -76.41
N MET A 999 54.75 1.02 -75.96
CA MET A 999 53.75 2.05 -76.31
C MET A 999 52.47 1.91 -75.48
N ASP A 1000 52.33 2.82 -74.53
CA ASP A 1000 51.25 3.80 -74.31
C ASP A 1000 49.75 3.50 -74.48
N GLU A 1001 49.05 4.07 -73.47
CA GLU A 1001 47.80 4.84 -73.47
C GLU A 1001 46.46 4.24 -73.96
N SER A 1002 45.43 4.34 -73.10
CA SER A 1002 44.27 5.23 -73.33
C SER A 1002 43.23 5.20 -72.19
N GLU A 1003 42.50 6.31 -72.12
CA GLU A 1003 41.66 6.85 -71.05
C GLU A 1003 40.17 6.41 -71.05
N THR A 1004 39.56 6.31 -69.84
CA THR A 1004 38.17 6.75 -69.40
C THR A 1004 36.89 6.23 -70.11
N PRO A 1005 35.62 6.56 -69.70
CA PRO A 1005 35.01 7.04 -68.43
C PRO A 1005 33.69 6.31 -67.98
N GLN A 1006 33.11 6.73 -66.82
CA GLN A 1006 31.68 6.85 -66.40
C GLN A 1006 30.65 5.70 -66.62
N ASP A 1007 29.92 5.28 -65.56
CA ASP A 1007 28.53 5.72 -65.27
C ASP A 1007 27.87 5.00 -64.05
N ALA A 1008 26.72 5.52 -63.65
CA ALA A 1008 26.04 5.47 -62.35
C ALA A 1008 24.99 4.34 -62.10
N ASP A 1009 24.38 4.40 -60.91
CA ASP A 1009 23.10 3.87 -60.40
C ASP A 1009 22.93 2.39 -59.98
N LYS A 1010 22.95 2.17 -58.66
CA LYS A 1010 21.76 1.79 -57.85
C LYS A 1010 21.99 1.90 -56.34
#